data_AF-A0AAC9N6N1-F1
#
_entry.id   AF-A0AAC9N6N1-F1
#
_cell.length_a   1.000
_cell.length_b   1.000
_cell.length_c   1.000
_cell.angle_alpha   90.00
_cell.angle_beta   90.00
_cell.angle_gamma   90.00
#
_symmetry.space_group_name_H-M   'P 1'
#
loop_
_entity.id
_entity.type
_entity.pdbx_description
1 polymer ?
#
loop_
_entity_poly.entity_id
_entity_poly.type
_entity_poly.pdbx_seq_one_letter_code
_entity_poly.pdbx_strand_id
1 'polypeptide(L)'
;MSQPVGITAKIQLPQDNYKKYIRKIAGTIVAQNIFDVLTARDNRDFFVFKYIKKEAALYAFFYFNYGEGQYILEHPLLAMLRQSEPYLEENANGYLIATRDSLNFSSDDFVYSANVQNGKFTDHTFTEKELKDFGKDADKHFFKVADTSYALTFPKVVDTAIVKKVKALQETHRVQMLKGNLHTATLEKPIEIFAGYFYNGQHFYSAAKDEVCIYDNINLQELRQTPYGVCDDKKVIVGNACITTDPAKFKMHRKGEQTYFSAAEAVYNDTLQAYPNSDGLSFRMLSEYVSEDKNHIYYTGIQLAKQETGAYELNTSGYFHQNILLFSKTQVRAHDAILENIDAPTFEILSKDAQQFRKTHELPNPSGAFAGCFVLHCRDKSGEFIIHNYDINTTKLTVERISSLEEYLAKARTLLIEMEATKGKNNYPDYNEKDEAGYFANMNKWLANDFEEKYTKWRYNDSFLRALNNYFFSCFQLYKSTNDKQYLEATAQLYSKVKADCFLNPYIFHNTACIFAALGNTEEALSSISGALHFGYDQIELIWKDKDLQMLFNHPQFVALKNYYQQIKQFYPLVTLQLLEKVEMVTDGYYKKSAEVKILSCFILPPPEAFNNEVLFTEEQKLYAKVFLPKLTDFVNNGLQHGSFYYKKSYERLRDYPLVNASTHFVALNYFFAQAHTKYTRGKVAACMPIIQKIKTCIAAHVQEAETQQMVRQIKASAINRIFGIV
;
A
#
# COMPACT_ATOMS: atom_id res chain seq x y z
N MET A 1 -50.63 19.35 5.88
CA MET A 1 -49.35 18.63 6.03
C MET A 1 -49.15 18.44 7.52
N SER A 2 -48.95 17.21 8.00
CA SER A 2 -48.68 16.98 9.43
C SER A 2 -47.40 17.70 9.82
N GLN A 3 -47.39 18.35 10.98
CA GLN A 3 -46.16 18.91 11.55
C GLN A 3 -45.20 17.76 11.92
N PRO A 4 -43.88 17.99 11.86
CA PRO A 4 -42.91 16.98 12.27
C PRO A 4 -42.96 16.77 13.78
N VAL A 5 -42.97 15.50 14.18
CA VAL A 5 -43.08 15.08 15.57
C VAL A 5 -41.77 14.56 16.10
N GLY A 6 -41.58 14.54 17.42
CA GLY A 6 -40.26 14.28 17.95
C GLY A 6 -40.20 13.84 19.39
N ILE A 7 -39.09 13.19 19.72
CA ILE A 7 -38.74 12.77 21.08
C ILE A 7 -37.38 13.40 21.42
N THR A 8 -37.31 14.11 22.52
CA THR A 8 -36.09 14.77 22.97
C THR A 8 -35.80 14.41 24.42
N ALA A 9 -34.54 14.07 24.71
CA ALA A 9 -34.11 13.78 26.06
C ALA A 9 -32.69 14.30 26.32
N LYS A 10 -32.51 14.77 27.56
CA LYS A 10 -31.20 15.01 28.15
C LYS A 10 -31.22 14.48 29.56
N ILE A 11 -30.43 13.43 29.81
CA ILE A 11 -30.51 12.65 31.04
C ILE A 11 -29.11 12.55 31.61
N GLN A 12 -28.89 13.07 32.82
CA GLN A 12 -27.64 12.86 33.53
C GLN A 12 -27.46 11.38 33.83
N LEU A 13 -26.32 10.85 33.40
CA LEU A 13 -26.04 9.44 33.45
C LEU A 13 -24.52 9.25 33.51
N PRO A 14 -23.95 8.66 34.57
CA PRO A 14 -22.52 8.38 34.62
C PRO A 14 -22.06 7.56 33.41
N GLN A 15 -20.83 7.79 32.96
CA GLN A 15 -20.34 7.19 31.71
C GLN A 15 -20.42 5.66 31.71
N ASP A 16 -20.17 5.02 32.85
CA ASP A 16 -20.24 3.56 32.96
C ASP A 16 -21.68 3.04 32.93
N ASN A 17 -22.63 3.80 33.48
CA ASN A 17 -24.06 3.48 33.40
C ASN A 17 -24.58 3.69 31.98
N TYR A 18 -24.17 4.76 31.29
CA TYR A 18 -24.44 4.97 29.87
C TYR A 18 -23.93 3.80 28.99
N LYS A 19 -22.69 3.36 29.20
CA LYS A 19 -22.12 2.21 28.47
C LYS A 19 -22.94 0.94 28.71
N LYS A 20 -23.34 0.66 29.96
CA LYS A 20 -24.18 -0.50 30.30
C LYS A 20 -25.56 -0.40 29.63
N TYR A 21 -26.16 0.79 29.63
CA TYR A 21 -27.46 1.07 29.02
C TYR A 21 -27.44 0.88 27.50
N ILE A 22 -26.46 1.46 26.80
CA ILE A 22 -26.28 1.21 25.35
C ILE A 22 -26.12 -0.26 25.05
N ARG A 23 -25.27 -0.95 25.82
CA ARG A 23 -24.96 -2.36 25.57
C ARG A 23 -26.20 -3.25 25.72
N LYS A 24 -27.05 -2.98 26.72
CA LYS A 24 -28.19 -3.82 27.07
C LYS A 24 -29.49 -3.44 26.33
N ILE A 25 -29.75 -2.15 26.09
CA ILE A 25 -31.06 -1.66 25.67
C ILE A 25 -30.93 -0.79 24.41
N ALA A 26 -30.45 0.45 24.56
CA ALA A 26 -30.56 1.48 23.52
C ALA A 26 -29.84 1.10 22.22
N GLY A 27 -28.70 0.41 22.34
CA GLY A 27 -27.82 0.14 21.20
C GLY A 27 -28.50 -0.58 20.04
N THR A 28 -29.36 -1.57 20.32
CA THR A 28 -30.05 -2.35 19.29
C THR A 28 -31.27 -1.60 18.75
N ILE A 29 -32.08 -1.00 19.62
CA ILE A 29 -33.33 -0.33 19.24
C ILE A 29 -33.05 0.89 18.35
N VAL A 30 -32.08 1.74 18.75
CA VAL A 30 -31.70 2.92 17.97
C VAL A 30 -31.08 2.50 16.63
N ALA A 31 -30.26 1.45 16.61
CA ALA A 31 -29.64 0.97 15.38
C ALA A 31 -30.66 0.47 14.36
N GLN A 32 -31.70 -0.25 14.79
CA GLN A 32 -32.75 -0.73 13.90
C GLN A 32 -33.52 0.42 13.25
N ASN A 33 -33.95 1.41 14.05
CA ASN A 33 -34.68 2.57 13.54
C ASN A 33 -33.86 3.40 12.54
N ILE A 34 -32.56 3.63 12.83
CA ILE A 34 -31.66 4.30 11.88
C ILE A 34 -31.51 3.48 10.61
N PHE A 35 -31.38 2.15 10.71
CA PHE A 35 -31.25 1.27 9.54
C PHE A 35 -32.50 1.33 8.65
N ASP A 36 -33.70 1.29 9.23
CA ASP A 36 -34.97 1.36 8.47
C ASP A 36 -35.06 2.68 7.69
N VAL A 37 -34.61 3.79 8.29
CA VAL A 37 -34.58 5.11 7.65
C VAL A 37 -33.56 5.18 6.52
N LEU A 38 -32.37 4.60 6.72
CA LEU A 38 -31.32 4.59 5.70
C LEU A 38 -31.64 3.66 4.52
N THR A 39 -32.59 2.73 4.66
CA THR A 39 -32.98 1.79 3.60
C THR A 39 -34.27 2.18 2.88
N ALA A 40 -35.15 2.96 3.51
CA ALA A 40 -36.34 3.50 2.87
C ALA A 40 -35.99 4.62 1.86
N ARG A 41 -36.59 4.60 0.66
CA ARG A 41 -36.27 5.54 -0.43
C ARG A 41 -36.71 6.99 -0.17
N ASP A 42 -37.65 7.22 0.75
CA ASP A 42 -38.28 8.54 0.98
C ASP A 42 -38.39 8.93 2.47
N ASN A 43 -37.67 8.25 3.37
CA ASN A 43 -37.69 8.59 4.79
C ASN A 43 -36.73 9.77 5.10
N ARG A 44 -37.24 10.80 5.80
CA ARG A 44 -36.49 12.02 6.19
C ARG A 44 -36.31 12.17 7.70
N ASP A 45 -36.56 11.11 8.46
CA ASP A 45 -36.35 11.10 9.90
C ASP A 45 -34.86 11.30 10.22
N PHE A 46 -34.57 11.93 11.37
CA PHE A 46 -33.23 12.31 11.77
C PHE A 46 -32.99 11.98 13.24
N PHE A 47 -31.87 11.33 13.55
CA PHE A 47 -31.56 10.88 14.91
C PHE A 47 -30.22 11.42 15.38
N VAL A 48 -30.24 12.06 16.55
CA VAL A 48 -29.07 12.37 17.38
C VAL A 48 -29.14 11.49 18.60
N PHE A 49 -28.06 10.77 18.92
CA PHE A 49 -27.98 9.96 20.13
C PHE A 49 -26.52 9.85 20.57
N LYS A 50 -26.13 10.61 21.60
CA LYS A 50 -24.71 10.71 22.00
C LYS A 50 -24.54 10.99 23.48
N TYR A 51 -23.34 10.68 23.97
CA TYR A 51 -22.91 11.05 25.31
C TYR A 51 -22.14 12.37 25.31
N ILE A 52 -22.62 13.34 26.09
CA ILE A 52 -21.95 14.62 26.28
C ILE A 52 -21.05 14.52 27.51
N LYS A 53 -19.77 14.18 27.29
CA LYS A 53 -18.80 13.93 28.37
C LYS A 53 -18.70 15.05 29.41
N LYS A 54 -18.67 16.32 28.96
CA LYS A 54 -18.55 17.49 29.84
C LYS A 54 -19.77 17.68 30.75
N GLU A 55 -20.92 17.17 30.34
CA GLU A 55 -22.20 17.34 31.04
C GLU A 55 -22.62 16.03 31.74
N ALA A 56 -21.81 14.98 31.64
CA ALA A 56 -22.11 13.63 32.11
C ALA A 56 -23.54 13.18 31.76
N ALA A 57 -23.96 13.43 30.52
CA ALA A 57 -25.34 13.26 30.10
C ALA A 57 -25.48 12.53 28.78
N LEU A 58 -26.50 11.67 28.69
CA LEU A 58 -27.06 11.20 27.44
C LEU A 58 -27.88 12.34 26.82
N TYR A 59 -27.67 12.61 25.55
CA TYR A 59 -28.52 13.48 24.74
C TYR A 59 -29.09 12.70 23.57
N ALA A 60 -30.42 12.74 23.43
CA ALA A 60 -31.16 12.12 22.34
C ALA A 60 -32.13 13.13 21.72
N PHE A 61 -32.17 13.16 20.39
CA PHE A 61 -33.17 13.90 19.64
C PHE A 61 -33.58 13.04 18.45
N PHE A 62 -34.84 12.62 18.41
CA PHE A 62 -35.42 11.83 17.33
C PHE A 62 -36.48 12.68 16.66
N TYR A 63 -36.22 13.03 15.41
CA TYR A 63 -37.09 13.84 14.56
C TYR A 63 -37.77 12.93 13.55
N PHE A 64 -39.10 12.95 13.51
CA PHE A 64 -39.91 12.20 12.58
C PHE A 64 -40.66 13.15 11.66
N ASN A 65 -40.49 12.99 10.36
CA ASN A 65 -41.07 13.92 9.39
C ASN A 65 -42.61 13.81 9.31
N TYR A 66 -43.15 12.67 9.75
CA TYR A 66 -44.59 12.39 9.82
C TYR A 66 -44.92 11.62 11.11
N GLY A 67 -46.06 11.92 11.71
CA GLY A 67 -46.59 11.19 12.87
C GLY A 67 -47.66 11.99 13.62
N GLU A 68 -48.43 11.31 14.46
CA GLU A 68 -49.41 11.93 15.35
C GLU A 68 -49.05 11.62 16.82
N GLY A 69 -49.74 12.25 17.77
CA GLY A 69 -49.44 12.08 19.19
C GLY A 69 -49.39 10.63 19.68
N GLN A 70 -50.35 9.81 19.23
CA GLN A 70 -50.41 8.39 19.59
C GLN A 70 -49.22 7.59 19.05
N TYR A 71 -48.79 7.89 17.82
CA TYR A 71 -47.64 7.24 17.18
C TYR A 71 -46.37 7.40 18.03
N ILE A 72 -46.14 8.60 18.58
CA ILE A 72 -44.94 8.89 19.38
C ILE A 72 -45.00 8.19 20.73
N LEU A 73 -46.18 8.15 21.36
CA LEU A 73 -46.41 7.50 22.65
C LEU A 73 -46.13 5.99 22.60
N GLU A 74 -46.48 5.36 21.47
CA GLU A 74 -46.25 3.94 21.22
C GLU A 74 -44.87 3.66 20.60
N HIS A 75 -44.11 4.71 20.25
CA HIS A 75 -42.86 4.54 19.52
C HIS A 75 -41.78 3.84 20.36
N PRO A 76 -41.07 2.82 19.82
CA PRO A 76 -40.05 2.06 20.57
C PRO A 76 -38.93 2.93 21.17
N LEU A 77 -38.62 4.06 20.54
CA LEU A 77 -37.58 4.97 21.02
C LEU A 77 -37.98 5.74 22.29
N LEU A 78 -39.27 6.06 22.50
CA LEU A 78 -39.73 6.68 23.74
C LEU A 78 -39.69 5.66 24.89
N ALA A 79 -40.21 4.45 24.63
CA ALA A 79 -40.16 3.35 25.58
C ALA A 79 -38.72 2.98 25.96
N MET A 80 -37.80 3.00 25.00
CA MET A 80 -36.37 2.78 25.23
C MET A 80 -35.80 3.82 26.20
N LEU A 81 -36.03 5.12 25.95
CA LEU A 81 -35.52 6.18 26.84
C LEU A 81 -36.06 6.06 28.27
N ARG A 82 -37.31 5.63 28.47
CA ARG A 82 -37.85 5.36 29.82
C ARG A 82 -37.13 4.22 30.54
N GLN A 83 -36.62 3.23 29.80
CA GLN A 83 -35.84 2.13 30.37
C GLN A 83 -34.42 2.54 30.82
N SER A 84 -34.04 3.81 30.70
CA SER A 84 -32.82 4.31 31.35
C SER A 84 -32.96 4.46 32.87
N GLU A 85 -34.18 4.43 33.41
CA GLU A 85 -34.45 4.67 34.84
C GLU A 85 -33.58 3.84 35.80
N PRO A 86 -33.40 2.51 35.62
CA PRO A 86 -32.56 1.70 36.51
C PRO A 86 -31.06 2.06 36.51
N TYR A 87 -30.64 2.95 35.62
CA TYR A 87 -29.25 3.38 35.47
C TYR A 87 -29.00 4.79 36.06
N LEU A 88 -30.06 5.47 36.53
CA LEU A 88 -30.00 6.81 37.09
C LEU A 88 -29.49 6.77 38.54
N GLU A 89 -28.75 7.80 38.93
CA GLU A 89 -28.37 8.05 40.32
C GLU A 89 -29.45 8.92 40.99
N GLU A 90 -29.51 8.91 42.33
CA GLU A 90 -30.52 9.68 43.07
C GLU A 90 -30.46 11.18 42.77
N ASN A 91 -29.27 11.72 42.55
CA ASN A 91 -29.03 13.12 42.20
C ASN A 91 -29.10 13.41 40.70
N ALA A 92 -29.43 12.42 39.86
CA ALA A 92 -29.55 12.62 38.43
C ALA A 92 -30.67 13.62 38.12
N ASN A 93 -30.42 14.52 37.20
CA ASN A 93 -31.42 15.43 36.64
C ASN A 93 -31.52 15.25 35.12
N GLY A 94 -32.59 15.80 34.54
CA GLY A 94 -32.82 15.71 33.11
C GLY A 94 -34.28 15.84 32.74
N TYR A 95 -34.55 15.64 31.45
CA TYR A 95 -35.88 15.68 30.87
C TYR A 95 -36.05 14.64 29.77
N LEU A 96 -37.31 14.24 29.56
CA LEU A 96 -37.77 13.43 28.45
C LEU A 96 -39.10 14.00 27.96
N ILE A 97 -39.14 14.41 26.71
CA ILE A 97 -40.27 15.09 26.08
C ILE A 97 -40.62 14.38 24.79
N ALA A 98 -41.91 14.26 24.51
CA ALA A 98 -42.42 13.87 23.21
C ALA A 98 -43.45 14.91 22.74
N THR A 99 -43.26 15.46 21.53
CA THR A 99 -43.95 16.66 21.03
C THR A 99 -44.57 16.45 19.65
N ARG A 100 -45.73 17.09 19.43
CA ARG A 100 -46.40 17.17 18.12
C ARG A 100 -45.77 18.22 17.19
N ASP A 101 -45.00 19.15 17.74
CA ASP A 101 -44.20 20.11 16.98
C ASP A 101 -42.73 20.03 17.44
N SER A 102 -41.87 19.49 16.59
CA SER A 102 -40.43 19.36 16.86
C SER A 102 -39.63 20.59 16.51
N LEU A 103 -40.24 21.57 15.86
CA LEU A 103 -39.61 22.83 15.47
C LEU A 103 -39.90 23.92 16.49
N ASN A 104 -41.05 23.86 17.18
CA ASN A 104 -41.46 24.83 18.20
C ASN A 104 -41.85 24.12 19.49
N PHE A 105 -41.08 24.34 20.57
CA PHE A 105 -41.37 23.73 21.87
C PHE A 105 -42.40 24.57 22.64
N SER A 106 -43.67 24.17 22.57
CA SER A 106 -44.76 24.67 23.43
C SER A 106 -45.26 23.55 24.34
N SER A 107 -45.66 23.88 25.56
CA SER A 107 -46.27 22.92 26.49
C SER A 107 -47.54 22.29 25.93
N ASP A 108 -48.28 23.03 25.10
CA ASP A 108 -49.54 22.58 24.51
C ASP A 108 -49.35 21.47 23.45
N ASP A 109 -48.14 21.35 22.90
CA ASP A 109 -47.79 20.35 21.88
C ASP A 109 -47.22 19.06 22.48
N PHE A 110 -46.96 19.04 23.80
CA PHE A 110 -46.40 17.87 24.46
C PHE A 110 -47.44 16.79 24.67
N VAL A 111 -47.16 15.60 24.15
CA VAL A 111 -47.95 14.39 24.41
C VAL A 111 -47.38 13.58 25.57
N TYR A 112 -46.12 13.83 25.91
CA TYR A 112 -45.45 13.28 27.08
C TYR A 112 -44.39 14.27 27.57
N SER A 113 -44.35 14.52 28.88
CA SER A 113 -43.37 15.40 29.50
C SER A 113 -43.01 14.91 30.90
N ALA A 114 -41.75 14.51 31.07
CA ALA A 114 -41.24 14.10 32.36
C ALA A 114 -39.87 14.75 32.64
N ASN A 115 -39.61 15.02 33.91
CA ASN A 115 -38.27 15.33 34.40
C ASN A 115 -37.69 14.12 35.16
N VAL A 116 -36.38 14.15 35.38
CA VAL A 116 -35.71 13.17 36.24
C VAL A 116 -35.59 13.76 37.65
N GLN A 117 -36.19 13.12 38.63
CA GLN A 117 -36.10 13.46 40.04
C GLN A 117 -35.90 12.19 40.88
N ASN A 118 -34.97 12.22 41.84
CA ASN A 118 -34.69 11.09 42.73
C ASN A 118 -34.44 9.77 41.97
N GLY A 119 -33.73 9.84 40.85
CA GLY A 119 -33.43 8.68 40.00
C GLY A 119 -34.64 8.10 39.25
N LYS A 120 -35.76 8.81 39.12
CA LYS A 120 -36.97 8.36 38.42
C LYS A 120 -37.52 9.40 37.46
N PHE A 121 -38.28 8.94 36.46
CA PHE A 121 -39.08 9.85 35.64
C PHE A 121 -40.37 10.23 36.39
N THR A 122 -40.60 11.53 36.51
CA THR A 122 -41.82 12.09 37.10
C THR A 122 -42.48 13.04 36.11
N ASP A 123 -43.81 12.94 35.99
CA ASP A 123 -44.59 13.84 35.13
C ASP A 123 -44.33 15.29 35.53
N HIS A 124 -44.06 16.14 34.53
CA HIS A 124 -43.67 17.52 34.78
C HIS A 124 -44.24 18.47 33.74
N THR A 125 -44.74 19.62 34.21
CA THR A 125 -45.16 20.73 33.36
C THR A 125 -44.03 21.75 33.30
N PHE A 126 -43.43 21.91 32.13
CA PHE A 126 -42.26 22.77 31.95
C PHE A 126 -42.64 24.26 31.89
N THR A 127 -41.85 25.09 32.57
CA THR A 127 -41.95 26.55 32.51
C THR A 127 -41.38 27.09 31.20
N GLU A 128 -41.80 28.30 30.79
CA GLU A 128 -41.26 28.97 29.58
C GLU A 128 -39.72 29.06 29.58
N LYS A 129 -39.11 29.24 30.76
CA LYS A 129 -37.66 29.28 30.90
C LYS A 129 -37.02 27.92 30.55
N GLU A 130 -37.58 26.83 31.05
CA GLU A 130 -37.10 25.47 30.76
C GLU A 130 -37.28 25.14 29.28
N LEU A 131 -38.43 25.48 28.70
CA LEU A 131 -38.69 25.33 27.26
C LEU A 131 -37.65 26.08 26.41
N LYS A 132 -37.30 27.30 26.80
CA LYS A 132 -36.25 28.09 26.13
C LYS A 132 -34.87 27.44 26.24
N ASP A 133 -34.56 26.83 27.38
CA ASP A 133 -33.30 26.12 27.57
C ASP A 133 -33.25 24.81 26.76
N PHE A 134 -34.38 24.12 26.56
CA PHE A 134 -34.47 22.98 25.63
C PHE A 134 -34.25 23.41 24.18
N GLY A 135 -34.86 24.53 23.76
CA GLY A 135 -34.63 25.09 22.44
C GLY A 135 -33.14 25.35 22.17
N LYS A 136 -32.41 25.91 23.14
CA LYS A 136 -30.96 26.11 23.02
C LYS A 136 -30.17 24.80 22.90
N ASP A 137 -30.55 23.77 23.66
CA ASP A 137 -29.91 22.45 23.58
C ASP A 137 -30.19 21.80 22.21
N ALA A 138 -31.43 21.88 21.71
CA ALA A 138 -31.83 21.43 20.38
C ALA A 138 -31.07 22.18 19.27
N ASP A 139 -30.94 23.51 19.37
CA ASP A 139 -30.14 24.32 18.43
C ASP A 139 -28.69 23.85 18.41
N LYS A 140 -28.09 23.67 19.59
CA LYS A 140 -26.68 23.30 19.74
C LYS A 140 -26.39 21.89 19.22
N HIS A 141 -27.30 20.95 19.42
CA HIS A 141 -27.01 19.52 19.23
C HIS A 141 -27.73 18.86 18.06
N PHE A 142 -28.84 19.44 17.57
CA PHE A 142 -29.66 18.95 16.47
C PHE A 142 -29.72 19.95 15.31
N PHE A 143 -30.31 21.14 15.48
CA PHE A 143 -30.60 22.02 14.33
C PHE A 143 -29.33 22.46 13.58
N LYS A 144 -28.24 22.78 14.29
CA LYS A 144 -26.93 23.11 13.67
C LYS A 144 -26.32 22.00 12.82
N VAL A 145 -26.77 20.75 12.95
CA VAL A 145 -26.24 19.59 12.22
C VAL A 145 -27.24 18.98 11.24
N ALA A 146 -28.52 19.38 11.31
CA ALA A 146 -29.61 18.86 10.50
C ALA A 146 -29.67 19.42 9.07
N ASP A 147 -28.86 20.44 8.74
CA ASP A 147 -28.80 21.09 7.41
C ASP A 147 -28.11 20.26 6.30
N THR A 148 -27.88 18.97 6.52
CA THR A 148 -27.12 18.10 5.60
C THR A 148 -27.71 16.69 5.53
N SER A 149 -27.34 15.92 4.50
CA SER A 149 -27.80 14.52 4.34
C SER A 149 -27.50 13.68 5.58
N TYR A 150 -28.53 13.07 6.17
CA TYR A 150 -28.40 12.26 7.38
C TYR A 150 -27.40 11.11 7.23
N ALA A 151 -27.36 10.46 6.06
CA ALA A 151 -26.41 9.39 5.76
C ALA A 151 -24.94 9.81 5.93
N LEU A 152 -24.62 11.09 5.68
CA LEU A 152 -23.26 11.64 5.82
C LEU A 152 -22.94 12.09 7.25
N THR A 153 -23.95 12.47 8.02
CA THR A 153 -23.77 13.07 9.35
C THR A 153 -24.05 12.15 10.52
N PHE A 154 -24.84 11.08 10.34
CA PHE A 154 -25.17 10.16 11.44
C PHE A 154 -23.93 9.59 12.17
N PRO A 155 -22.78 9.29 11.53
CA PRO A 155 -21.61 8.80 12.26
C PRO A 155 -20.99 9.86 13.19
N LYS A 156 -21.35 11.14 13.03
CA LYS A 156 -20.89 12.28 13.84
C LYS A 156 -21.86 12.62 14.98
N VAL A 157 -23.13 12.29 14.83
CA VAL A 157 -24.21 12.69 15.77
C VAL A 157 -24.80 11.50 16.54
N VAL A 158 -24.38 10.29 16.20
CA VAL A 158 -24.77 9.04 16.86
C VAL A 158 -23.55 8.35 17.47
N ASP A 159 -23.73 7.73 18.63
CA ASP A 159 -22.70 6.99 19.34
C ASP A 159 -22.07 5.89 18.45
N THR A 160 -20.74 5.80 18.47
CA THR A 160 -19.96 4.86 17.66
C THR A 160 -20.40 3.39 17.85
N ALA A 161 -20.88 2.99 19.03
CA ALA A 161 -21.37 1.63 19.27
C ALA A 161 -22.65 1.33 18.46
N ILE A 162 -23.54 2.33 18.32
CA ILE A 162 -24.75 2.23 17.50
C ILE A 162 -24.38 2.26 16.02
N VAL A 163 -23.47 3.15 15.60
CA VAL A 163 -22.98 3.22 14.21
C VAL A 163 -22.43 1.86 13.75
N LYS A 164 -21.69 1.15 14.62
CA LYS A 164 -21.21 -0.20 14.33
C LYS A 164 -22.36 -1.20 14.11
N LYS A 165 -23.41 -1.14 14.94
CA LYS A 165 -24.60 -2.00 14.80
C LYS A 165 -25.40 -1.69 13.52
N VAL A 166 -25.60 -0.41 13.17
CA VAL A 166 -26.25 0.00 11.92
C VAL A 166 -25.50 -0.54 10.71
N LYS A 167 -24.16 -0.40 10.68
CA LYS A 167 -23.33 -0.94 9.60
C LYS A 167 -23.45 -2.47 9.47
N ALA A 168 -23.57 -3.17 10.60
CA ALA A 168 -23.80 -4.62 10.59
C ALA A 168 -25.17 -4.97 9.98
N LEU A 169 -26.23 -4.25 10.34
CA LEU A 169 -27.56 -4.42 9.74
C LEU A 169 -27.57 -4.13 8.24
N GLN A 170 -26.93 -3.04 7.82
CA GLN A 170 -26.76 -2.70 6.40
C GLN A 170 -26.06 -3.80 5.61
N GLU A 171 -24.99 -4.38 6.18
CA GLU A 171 -24.27 -5.47 5.55
C GLU A 171 -25.11 -6.75 5.49
N THR A 172 -25.82 -7.10 6.56
CA THR A 172 -26.74 -8.26 6.56
C THR A 172 -27.82 -8.11 5.49
N HIS A 173 -28.47 -6.95 5.42
CA HIS A 173 -29.49 -6.67 4.41
C HIS A 173 -28.90 -6.67 2.99
N ARG A 174 -27.72 -6.07 2.79
CA ARG A 174 -27.01 -6.09 1.50
C ARG A 174 -26.77 -7.53 1.05
N VAL A 175 -26.25 -8.38 1.93
CA VAL A 175 -25.97 -9.80 1.62
C VAL A 175 -27.26 -10.56 1.30
N GLN A 176 -28.36 -10.33 2.04
CA GLN A 176 -29.66 -10.96 1.75
C GLN A 176 -30.19 -10.57 0.36
N MET A 177 -30.20 -9.27 0.05
CA MET A 177 -30.60 -8.78 -1.27
C MET A 177 -29.68 -9.28 -2.38
N LEU A 178 -28.38 -9.39 -2.10
CA LEU A 178 -27.39 -9.87 -3.05
C LEU A 178 -27.62 -11.34 -3.38
N LYS A 179 -27.91 -12.20 -2.39
CA LYS A 179 -28.20 -13.62 -2.60
C LYS A 179 -29.39 -13.84 -3.54
N GLY A 180 -30.43 -13.01 -3.45
CA GLY A 180 -31.55 -13.02 -4.40
C GLY A 180 -31.18 -12.56 -5.81
N ASN A 181 -30.15 -11.73 -5.93
CA ASN A 181 -29.72 -11.11 -7.19
C ASN A 181 -28.49 -11.77 -7.84
N LEU A 182 -27.98 -12.88 -7.31
CA LEU A 182 -26.81 -13.57 -7.88
C LEU A 182 -26.97 -13.93 -9.37
N HIS A 183 -28.20 -14.21 -9.80
CA HIS A 183 -28.55 -14.50 -11.20
C HIS A 183 -28.31 -13.32 -12.17
N THR A 184 -28.14 -12.10 -11.65
CA THR A 184 -27.86 -10.90 -12.44
C THR A 184 -26.37 -10.70 -12.75
N ALA A 185 -25.49 -11.47 -12.10
CA ALA A 185 -24.05 -11.40 -12.31
C ALA A 185 -23.67 -11.84 -13.73
N THR A 186 -22.77 -11.09 -14.36
CA THR A 186 -22.19 -11.44 -15.67
C THR A 186 -20.68 -11.26 -15.65
N LEU A 187 -19.99 -11.75 -16.69
CA LEU A 187 -18.54 -11.55 -16.87
C LEU A 187 -18.14 -10.07 -16.85
N GLU A 188 -18.96 -9.19 -17.41
CA GLU A 188 -18.69 -7.74 -17.49
C GLU A 188 -19.12 -6.97 -16.23
N LYS A 189 -20.07 -7.54 -15.48
CA LYS A 189 -20.69 -6.96 -14.29
C LYS A 189 -20.71 -8.00 -13.17
N PRO A 190 -19.53 -8.39 -12.63
CA PRO A 190 -19.50 -9.26 -11.48
C PRO A 190 -20.12 -8.57 -10.27
N ILE A 191 -20.72 -9.37 -9.41
CA ILE A 191 -21.28 -8.94 -8.14
C ILE A 191 -20.22 -9.13 -7.05
N GLU A 192 -19.88 -8.06 -6.35
CA GLU A 192 -19.02 -8.12 -5.16
C GLU A 192 -19.84 -8.67 -3.98
N ILE A 193 -19.62 -9.94 -3.64
CA ILE A 193 -20.32 -10.61 -2.53
C ILE A 193 -19.83 -10.06 -1.20
N PHE A 194 -18.52 -9.98 -1.01
CA PHE A 194 -17.85 -9.36 0.13
C PHE A 194 -16.65 -8.57 -0.36
N ALA A 195 -16.06 -7.73 0.49
CA ALA A 195 -14.87 -6.95 0.12
C ALA A 195 -13.77 -7.86 -0.47
N GLY A 196 -13.49 -7.70 -1.76
CA GLY A 196 -12.47 -8.48 -2.49
C GLY A 196 -12.90 -9.86 -3.01
N TYR A 197 -14.18 -10.25 -2.83
CA TYR A 197 -14.75 -11.51 -3.31
C TYR A 197 -15.91 -11.27 -4.28
N PHE A 198 -15.84 -11.89 -5.44
CA PHE A 198 -16.69 -11.58 -6.58
C PHE A 198 -17.31 -12.84 -7.17
N TYR A 199 -18.49 -12.68 -7.74
CA TYR A 199 -19.15 -13.71 -8.55
C TYR A 199 -19.56 -13.11 -9.89
N ASN A 200 -19.17 -13.74 -10.98
CA ASN A 200 -19.41 -13.25 -12.35
C ASN A 200 -20.52 -14.02 -13.10
N GLY A 201 -21.34 -14.80 -12.37
CA GLY A 201 -22.35 -15.69 -12.95
C GLY A 201 -21.84 -17.10 -13.28
N GLN A 202 -20.52 -17.31 -13.28
CA GLN A 202 -19.91 -18.62 -13.56
C GLN A 202 -18.94 -19.04 -12.46
N HIS A 203 -18.07 -18.13 -12.04
CA HIS A 203 -16.99 -18.37 -11.09
C HIS A 203 -17.16 -17.46 -9.88
N PHE A 204 -16.94 -18.05 -8.70
CA PHE A 204 -16.69 -17.30 -7.47
C PHE A 204 -15.18 -17.20 -7.28
N TYR A 205 -14.69 -15.98 -7.11
CA TYR A 205 -13.25 -15.70 -7.10
C TYR A 205 -12.90 -14.53 -6.18
N SER A 206 -11.65 -14.47 -5.78
CA SER A 206 -11.05 -13.29 -5.15
C SER A 206 -10.13 -12.59 -6.15
N ALA A 207 -10.00 -11.28 -5.99
CA ALA A 207 -9.05 -10.47 -6.74
C ALA A 207 -8.33 -9.55 -5.76
N ALA A 208 -7.12 -9.95 -5.37
CA ALA A 208 -6.17 -9.12 -4.63
C ALA A 208 -5.17 -8.50 -5.60
N LYS A 209 -4.43 -7.48 -5.16
CA LYS A 209 -3.64 -6.54 -5.98
C LYS A 209 -2.80 -7.20 -7.09
N ASP A 210 -2.34 -8.44 -6.89
CA ASP A 210 -1.51 -9.18 -7.85
C ASP A 210 -1.91 -10.65 -8.05
N GLU A 211 -3.03 -11.11 -7.46
CA GLU A 211 -3.43 -12.52 -7.54
C GLU A 211 -4.96 -12.68 -7.67
N VAL A 212 -5.36 -13.61 -8.54
CA VAL A 212 -6.75 -13.97 -8.79
C VAL A 212 -6.91 -15.45 -8.47
N CYS A 213 -7.79 -15.77 -7.53
CA CYS A 213 -8.03 -17.15 -7.11
C CYS A 213 -9.49 -17.51 -7.35
N ILE A 214 -9.72 -18.62 -8.04
CA ILE A 214 -11.06 -19.16 -8.28
C ILE A 214 -11.32 -20.26 -7.26
N TYR A 215 -12.50 -20.22 -6.65
CA TYR A 215 -12.92 -21.20 -5.66
C TYR A 215 -14.07 -22.03 -6.22
N ASP A 216 -13.80 -23.30 -6.43
CA ASP A 216 -14.78 -24.25 -6.98
C ASP A 216 -15.66 -24.84 -5.87
N ASN A 217 -16.90 -25.18 -6.21
CA ASN A 217 -17.87 -25.83 -5.30
C ASN A 217 -18.13 -25.03 -4.00
N ILE A 218 -18.31 -23.72 -4.12
CA ILE A 218 -18.71 -22.85 -3.01
C ILE A 218 -20.22 -22.67 -3.02
N ASN A 219 -20.85 -22.92 -1.88
CA ASN A 219 -22.27 -22.67 -1.69
C ASN A 219 -22.52 -21.18 -1.42
N LEU A 220 -22.79 -20.43 -2.49
CA LEU A 220 -23.02 -18.98 -2.42
C LEU A 220 -24.24 -18.59 -1.57
N GLN A 221 -25.21 -19.50 -1.38
CA GLN A 221 -26.40 -19.25 -0.56
C GLN A 221 -26.08 -19.31 0.94
N GLU A 222 -25.12 -20.15 1.35
CA GLU A 222 -24.68 -20.28 2.75
C GLU A 222 -23.40 -19.50 3.06
N LEU A 223 -22.82 -18.85 2.04
CA LEU A 223 -21.60 -18.08 2.18
C LEU A 223 -21.78 -16.91 3.16
N ARG A 224 -20.81 -16.75 4.05
CA ARG A 224 -20.76 -15.73 5.11
C ARG A 224 -19.34 -15.23 5.32
N GLN A 225 -19.22 -13.98 5.73
CA GLN A 225 -17.95 -13.36 6.11
C GLN A 225 -17.59 -13.71 7.57
N THR A 226 -16.32 -13.94 7.82
CA THR A 226 -15.76 -14.23 9.14
C THR A 226 -14.57 -13.31 9.44
N PRO A 227 -14.07 -13.25 10.68
CA PRO A 227 -12.86 -12.48 11.00
C PRO A 227 -11.59 -12.94 10.27
N TYR A 228 -11.57 -14.18 9.77
CA TYR A 228 -10.43 -14.75 9.05
C TYR A 228 -10.59 -14.76 7.52
N GLY A 229 -11.78 -14.47 6.99
CA GLY A 229 -12.05 -14.55 5.56
C GLY A 229 -13.52 -14.80 5.28
N VAL A 230 -13.82 -15.88 4.54
CA VAL A 230 -15.19 -16.30 4.23
C VAL A 230 -15.35 -17.81 4.39
N CYS A 231 -16.56 -18.27 4.68
CA CYS A 231 -16.88 -19.70 4.70
C CYS A 231 -18.32 -19.95 4.26
N ASP A 232 -18.59 -21.16 3.77
CA ASP A 232 -19.94 -21.66 3.55
C ASP A 232 -20.26 -22.76 4.58
N ASP A 233 -21.08 -23.75 4.26
CA ASP A 233 -21.39 -24.87 5.16
C ASP A 233 -20.28 -25.92 5.26
N LYS A 234 -19.32 -25.97 4.32
CA LYS A 234 -18.31 -27.04 4.21
C LYS A 234 -16.89 -26.57 3.93
N LYS A 235 -16.71 -25.31 3.56
CA LYS A 235 -15.44 -24.76 3.12
C LYS A 235 -15.10 -23.49 3.85
N VAL A 236 -13.81 -23.32 4.08
CA VAL A 236 -13.21 -22.13 4.66
C VAL A 236 -12.21 -21.57 3.66
N ILE A 237 -12.28 -20.26 3.46
CA ILE A 237 -11.37 -19.50 2.61
C ILE A 237 -10.67 -18.43 3.45
N VAL A 238 -9.35 -18.47 3.45
CA VAL A 238 -8.46 -17.48 4.10
C VAL A 238 -7.42 -17.06 3.09
N GLY A 239 -7.36 -15.76 2.81
CA GLY A 239 -6.55 -15.24 1.71
C GLY A 239 -6.89 -15.96 0.41
N ASN A 240 -5.89 -16.61 -0.18
CA ASN A 240 -5.99 -17.29 -1.47
C ASN A 240 -6.23 -18.80 -1.35
N ALA A 241 -6.23 -19.34 -0.13
CA ALA A 241 -6.39 -20.76 0.13
C ALA A 241 -7.84 -21.12 0.49
N CYS A 242 -8.26 -22.31 0.08
CA CYS A 242 -9.59 -22.86 0.38
C CYS A 242 -9.44 -24.32 0.83
N ILE A 243 -9.99 -24.64 2.00
CA ILE A 243 -9.99 -26.00 2.56
C ILE A 243 -11.42 -26.47 2.80
N THR A 244 -11.61 -27.80 2.80
CA THR A 244 -12.88 -28.42 3.19
C THR A 244 -12.78 -28.83 4.66
N THR A 245 -13.60 -28.23 5.52
CA THR A 245 -13.61 -28.45 6.97
C THR A 245 -14.96 -28.01 7.53
N ASP A 246 -15.29 -28.40 8.76
CA ASP A 246 -16.47 -27.90 9.47
C ASP A 246 -16.23 -26.45 9.94
N PRO A 247 -16.84 -25.44 9.31
CA PRO A 247 -16.52 -24.06 9.63
C PRO A 247 -17.01 -23.63 11.02
N ALA A 248 -17.90 -24.42 11.66
CA ALA A 248 -18.30 -24.18 13.04
C ALA A 248 -17.22 -24.58 14.06
N LYS A 249 -16.30 -25.48 13.67
CA LYS A 249 -15.15 -25.91 14.48
C LYS A 249 -13.85 -25.21 14.10
N PHE A 250 -13.83 -24.53 12.96
CA PHE A 250 -12.67 -23.77 12.50
C PHE A 250 -12.47 -22.47 13.30
N LYS A 251 -11.27 -22.29 13.85
CA LYS A 251 -10.91 -21.16 14.71
C LYS A 251 -9.65 -20.46 14.22
N MET A 252 -9.65 -19.13 14.32
CA MET A 252 -8.47 -18.30 14.14
C MET A 252 -7.88 -17.93 15.51
N HIS A 253 -6.58 -18.10 15.65
CA HIS A 253 -5.81 -17.77 16.84
C HIS A 253 -4.77 -16.71 16.45
N ARG A 254 -4.77 -15.55 17.13
CA ARG A 254 -3.86 -14.45 16.79
C ARG A 254 -3.33 -13.70 18.01
N LYS A 255 -2.00 -13.57 18.13
CA LYS A 255 -1.28 -12.75 19.12
C LYS A 255 -0.08 -12.11 18.42
N GLY A 256 0.05 -10.79 18.55
CA GLY A 256 1.06 -10.03 17.81
C GLY A 256 0.88 -10.21 16.30
N GLU A 257 1.98 -10.52 15.62
CA GLU A 257 2.02 -10.79 14.17
C GLU A 257 1.72 -12.25 13.82
N GLN A 258 1.75 -13.17 14.79
CA GLN A 258 1.52 -14.59 14.55
C GLN A 258 0.02 -14.92 14.44
N THR A 259 -0.32 -15.69 13.40
CA THR A 259 -1.67 -16.20 13.17
C THR A 259 -1.62 -17.69 12.87
N TYR A 260 -2.44 -18.46 13.58
CA TYR A 260 -2.67 -19.88 13.32
C TYR A 260 -4.16 -20.13 13.15
N PHE A 261 -4.49 -21.20 12.45
CA PHE A 261 -5.86 -21.71 12.41
C PHE A 261 -5.91 -23.12 12.96
N SER A 262 -7.03 -23.49 13.56
CA SER A 262 -7.25 -24.88 13.97
C SER A 262 -8.64 -25.35 13.56
N ALA A 263 -8.69 -26.59 13.11
CA ALA A 263 -9.91 -27.36 12.87
C ALA A 263 -9.90 -28.63 13.73
N ALA A 264 -10.87 -29.53 13.56
CA ALA A 264 -10.86 -30.78 14.32
C ALA A 264 -9.72 -31.71 13.89
N GLU A 265 -9.32 -31.62 12.63
CA GLU A 265 -8.40 -32.51 11.94
C GLU A 265 -6.93 -32.05 11.97
N ALA A 266 -6.67 -30.75 12.11
CA ALA A 266 -5.32 -30.19 12.02
C ALA A 266 -5.21 -28.76 12.56
N VAL A 267 -3.96 -28.34 12.75
CA VAL A 267 -3.52 -26.94 12.88
C VAL A 267 -2.96 -26.49 11.54
N TYR A 268 -3.19 -25.23 11.18
CA TYR A 268 -2.74 -24.62 9.93
C TYR A 268 -1.96 -23.34 10.21
N ASN A 269 -1.00 -23.03 9.34
CA ASN A 269 -0.31 -21.74 9.34
C ASN A 269 -1.21 -20.63 8.74
N ASP A 270 -0.67 -19.42 8.64
CA ASP A 270 -1.34 -18.23 8.10
C ASP A 270 -1.78 -18.34 6.63
N THR A 271 -1.25 -19.31 5.87
CA THR A 271 -1.60 -19.61 4.47
C THR A 271 -2.52 -20.83 4.30
N LEU A 272 -3.09 -21.36 5.40
CA LEU A 272 -3.89 -22.60 5.48
C LEU A 272 -3.14 -23.87 5.06
N GLN A 273 -1.81 -23.89 5.12
CA GLN A 273 -1.07 -25.13 5.02
C GLN A 273 -1.16 -25.89 6.34
N ALA A 274 -1.60 -27.15 6.28
CA ALA A 274 -1.72 -28.01 7.45
C ALA A 274 -0.33 -28.41 7.98
N TYR A 275 -0.14 -28.31 9.29
CA TYR A 275 1.01 -28.88 9.96
C TYR A 275 0.85 -30.40 10.09
N PRO A 276 1.83 -31.21 9.67
CA PRO A 276 1.74 -32.66 9.74
C PRO A 276 1.56 -33.15 11.17
N ASN A 277 0.69 -34.14 11.37
CA ASN A 277 0.42 -34.79 12.67
C ASN A 277 -0.01 -33.84 13.81
N SER A 278 -0.46 -32.63 13.46
CA SER A 278 -0.96 -31.64 14.42
C SER A 278 -2.31 -32.06 15.02
N ASP A 279 -2.61 -31.54 16.22
CA ASP A 279 -3.87 -31.81 16.92
C ASP A 279 -4.64 -30.50 17.12
N GLY A 280 -5.50 -30.17 16.16
CA GLY A 280 -6.24 -28.91 16.18
C GLY A 280 -7.23 -28.75 17.33
N LEU A 281 -7.65 -29.86 17.97
CA LEU A 281 -8.56 -29.83 19.12
C LEU A 281 -7.89 -29.36 20.42
N SER A 282 -6.61 -29.67 20.61
CA SER A 282 -5.84 -29.24 21.79
C SER A 282 -5.02 -27.97 21.56
N PHE A 283 -5.05 -27.42 20.34
CA PHE A 283 -4.25 -26.25 19.98
C PHE A 283 -4.56 -25.03 20.88
N ARG A 284 -3.49 -24.42 21.37
CA ARG A 284 -3.52 -23.20 22.17
C ARG A 284 -2.32 -22.32 21.86
N MET A 285 -2.54 -21.02 21.84
CA MET A 285 -1.49 -20.04 21.61
C MET A 285 -1.08 -19.38 22.93
N LEU A 286 0.17 -19.61 23.35
CA LEU A 286 0.67 -19.21 24.67
C LEU A 286 1.15 -17.75 24.65
N SER A 287 1.95 -17.38 23.65
CA SER A 287 2.43 -16.02 23.41
C SER A 287 2.39 -15.68 21.91
N GLU A 288 2.93 -14.53 21.52
CA GLU A 288 3.15 -14.19 20.10
C GLU A 288 4.36 -14.92 19.50
N TYR A 289 5.12 -15.70 20.28
CA TYR A 289 6.29 -16.46 19.80
C TYR A 289 6.08 -17.98 19.85
N VAL A 290 5.21 -18.46 20.74
CA VAL A 290 4.97 -19.89 20.95
C VAL A 290 3.49 -20.23 21.06
N SER A 291 3.12 -21.29 20.33
CA SER A 291 1.86 -22.03 20.47
C SER A 291 2.14 -23.51 20.68
N GLU A 292 1.12 -24.28 21.05
CA GLU A 292 1.25 -25.72 21.26
C GLU A 292 -0.04 -26.45 20.92
N ASP A 293 0.10 -27.72 20.55
CA ASP A 293 -0.96 -28.72 20.67
C ASP A 293 -0.48 -29.90 21.53
N LYS A 294 -1.20 -31.01 21.54
CA LYS A 294 -0.86 -32.21 22.31
C LYS A 294 0.51 -32.80 21.92
N ASN A 295 0.90 -32.69 20.66
CA ASN A 295 2.05 -33.37 20.08
C ASN A 295 3.23 -32.41 19.80
N HIS A 296 2.95 -31.12 19.55
CA HIS A 296 3.91 -30.17 19.00
C HIS A 296 3.96 -28.84 19.74
N ILE A 297 5.10 -28.17 19.60
CA ILE A 297 5.35 -26.76 19.91
C ILE A 297 5.51 -26.03 18.57
N TYR A 298 4.88 -24.87 18.43
CA TYR A 298 4.96 -24.00 17.26
C TYR A 298 5.73 -22.75 17.64
N TYR A 299 7.02 -22.72 17.31
CA TYR A 299 7.96 -21.67 17.69
C TYR A 299 8.26 -20.75 16.51
N THR A 300 7.78 -19.51 16.53
CA THR A 300 7.96 -18.52 15.45
C THR A 300 7.60 -19.05 14.06
N GLY A 301 6.58 -19.91 13.97
CA GLY A 301 6.11 -20.54 12.71
C GLY A 301 6.65 -21.96 12.49
N ILE A 302 7.60 -22.42 13.30
CA ILE A 302 8.28 -23.71 13.12
C ILE A 302 7.67 -24.76 14.03
N GLN A 303 7.33 -25.91 13.47
CA GLN A 303 6.78 -27.03 14.22
C GLN A 303 7.91 -27.89 14.81
N LEU A 304 7.87 -28.11 16.13
CA LEU A 304 8.81 -28.91 16.89
C LEU A 304 8.07 -30.04 17.62
N ALA A 305 8.61 -31.25 17.61
CA ALA A 305 8.04 -32.35 18.37
C ALA A 305 8.25 -32.15 19.88
N LYS A 306 7.17 -32.24 20.67
CA LYS A 306 7.26 -32.13 22.15
C LYS A 306 8.13 -33.23 22.76
N GLN A 307 8.09 -34.43 22.18
CA GLN A 307 8.89 -35.55 22.65
C GLN A 307 10.40 -35.30 22.54
N GLU A 308 10.84 -34.54 21.53
CA GLU A 308 12.26 -34.23 21.30
C GLU A 308 12.71 -32.99 22.09
N THR A 309 11.83 -32.01 22.24
CA THR A 309 12.15 -30.74 22.93
C THR A 309 12.00 -30.83 24.44
N GLY A 310 11.00 -31.58 24.94
CA GLY A 310 10.69 -31.65 26.36
C GLY A 310 10.21 -30.31 26.95
N ALA A 311 10.47 -30.10 28.24
CA ALA A 311 10.18 -28.83 28.91
C ALA A 311 11.13 -27.73 28.40
N TYR A 312 10.59 -26.56 28.10
CA TYR A 312 11.33 -25.44 27.51
C TYR A 312 11.01 -24.12 28.23
N GLU A 313 11.88 -23.15 27.98
CA GLU A 313 11.77 -21.76 28.40
C GLU A 313 12.01 -20.84 27.19
N LEU A 314 11.60 -19.58 27.33
CA LEU A 314 11.74 -18.55 26.30
C LEU A 314 12.51 -17.34 26.82
N ASN A 315 13.44 -16.83 26.01
CA ASN A 315 13.98 -15.49 26.17
C ASN A 315 13.42 -14.60 25.05
N THR A 316 12.60 -13.62 25.43
CA THR A 316 11.95 -12.68 24.50
C THR A 316 12.55 -11.28 24.57
N SER A 317 13.81 -11.15 25.00
CA SER A 317 14.49 -9.84 25.14
C SER A 317 15.04 -9.29 23.81
N GLY A 318 14.99 -10.08 22.74
CA GLY A 318 15.33 -9.67 21.39
C GLY A 318 14.22 -8.80 20.77
N TYR A 319 14.63 -7.75 20.05
CA TYR A 319 13.69 -6.88 19.33
C TYR A 319 13.10 -7.52 18.07
N PHE A 320 13.89 -8.36 17.38
CA PHE A 320 13.48 -9.06 16.15
C PHE A 320 13.19 -10.54 16.43
N HIS A 321 12.30 -11.15 15.65
CA HIS A 321 11.91 -12.56 15.81
C HIS A 321 13.10 -13.53 15.74
N GLN A 322 14.12 -13.24 14.91
CA GLN A 322 15.33 -14.07 14.84
C GLN A 322 16.19 -14.04 16.12
N ASN A 323 15.94 -13.10 17.03
CA ASN A 323 16.69 -12.92 18.27
C ASN A 323 15.92 -13.42 19.51
N ILE A 324 14.77 -14.07 19.31
CA ILE A 324 14.05 -14.77 20.36
C ILE A 324 14.73 -16.14 20.54
N LEU A 325 14.88 -16.59 21.79
CA LEU A 325 15.46 -17.91 22.08
C LEU A 325 14.41 -18.84 22.69
N LEU A 326 14.39 -20.08 22.21
CA LEU A 326 13.74 -21.22 22.87
C LEU A 326 14.84 -22.16 23.35
N PHE A 327 14.84 -22.48 24.63
CA PHE A 327 15.84 -23.38 25.21
C PHE A 327 15.21 -24.43 26.10
N SER A 328 15.83 -25.60 26.13
CA SER A 328 15.38 -26.81 26.83
C SER A 328 16.60 -27.58 27.30
N LYS A 329 16.39 -28.72 27.98
CA LYS A 329 17.49 -29.61 28.34
C LYS A 329 18.17 -30.30 27.15
N THR A 330 17.57 -30.27 25.96
CA THR A 330 18.10 -30.93 24.76
C THR A 330 18.68 -29.98 23.72
N GLN A 331 18.18 -28.74 23.64
CA GLN A 331 18.61 -27.77 22.64
C GLN A 331 18.42 -26.32 23.09
N VAL A 332 19.26 -25.43 22.54
CA VAL A 332 19.09 -23.96 22.53
C VAL A 332 18.91 -23.53 21.08
N ARG A 333 17.84 -22.81 20.78
CA ARG A 333 17.41 -22.49 19.42
C ARG A 333 17.07 -21.01 19.27
N ALA A 334 17.43 -20.46 18.12
CA ALA A 334 16.98 -19.15 17.64
C ALA A 334 16.32 -19.34 16.28
N HIS A 335 15.05 -18.96 16.16
CA HIS A 335 14.24 -19.23 14.98
C HIS A 335 14.37 -20.70 14.48
N ASP A 336 14.84 -20.91 13.26
CA ASP A 336 15.01 -22.21 12.59
C ASP A 336 16.34 -22.91 12.88
N ALA A 337 17.27 -22.27 13.58
CA ALA A 337 18.59 -22.81 13.86
C ALA A 337 18.75 -23.29 15.31
N ILE A 338 19.24 -24.52 15.47
CA ILE A 338 19.83 -24.95 16.75
C ILE A 338 21.20 -24.26 16.85
N LEU A 339 21.44 -23.57 17.97
CA LEU A 339 22.72 -22.91 18.21
C LEU A 339 23.77 -23.96 18.58
N GLU A 340 24.80 -24.05 17.75
CA GLU A 340 25.93 -24.95 17.97
C GLU A 340 26.87 -24.43 19.05
N ASN A 341 27.75 -25.30 19.55
CA ASN A 341 28.72 -24.99 20.60
C ASN A 341 28.09 -24.52 21.92
N ILE A 342 26.89 -25.02 22.27
CA ILE A 342 26.23 -24.80 23.55
C ILE A 342 25.85 -26.15 24.17
N ASP A 343 26.16 -26.35 25.45
CA ASP A 343 25.64 -27.46 26.25
C ASP A 343 24.26 -27.13 26.81
N ALA A 344 23.22 -27.51 26.07
CA ALA A 344 21.83 -27.24 26.43
C ALA A 344 21.41 -27.71 27.85
N PRO A 345 21.86 -28.89 28.37
CA PRO A 345 21.48 -29.33 29.71
C PRO A 345 21.88 -28.36 30.83
N THR A 346 22.99 -27.64 30.67
CA THR A 346 23.56 -26.72 31.66
C THR A 346 23.47 -25.25 31.25
N PHE A 347 22.76 -24.95 30.15
CA PHE A 347 22.57 -23.59 29.64
C PHE A 347 21.87 -22.68 30.64
N GLU A 348 22.42 -21.48 30.82
CA GLU A 348 21.93 -20.43 31.70
C GLU A 348 22.14 -19.05 31.06
N ILE A 349 21.15 -18.18 31.19
CA ILE A 349 21.23 -16.78 30.76
C ILE A 349 21.62 -15.93 31.98
N LEU A 350 22.79 -15.28 31.92
CA LEU A 350 23.31 -14.43 32.99
C LEU A 350 22.78 -13.00 32.89
N SER A 351 22.57 -12.49 31.67
CA SER A 351 21.96 -11.17 31.44
C SER A 351 20.45 -11.27 31.28
N LYS A 352 19.68 -10.77 32.25
CA LYS A 352 18.20 -10.88 32.25
C LYS A 352 17.51 -10.35 30.97
N ASP A 353 18.10 -9.36 30.32
CA ASP A 353 17.55 -8.71 29.13
C ASP A 353 18.67 -8.19 28.22
N ALA A 354 18.62 -8.52 26.92
CA ALA A 354 19.64 -8.12 25.96
C ALA A 354 19.75 -6.60 25.76
N GLN A 355 18.63 -5.86 25.81
CA GLN A 355 18.66 -4.41 25.70
C GLN A 355 19.21 -3.75 26.96
N GLN A 356 18.88 -4.28 28.14
CA GLN A 356 19.44 -3.85 29.40
C GLN A 356 20.93 -4.14 29.45
N PHE A 357 21.37 -5.32 29.00
CA PHE A 357 22.79 -5.67 28.92
C PHE A 357 23.58 -4.63 28.10
N ARG A 358 23.07 -4.30 26.90
CA ARG A 358 23.67 -3.28 26.03
C ARG A 358 23.76 -1.92 26.72
N LYS A 359 22.69 -1.50 27.41
CA LYS A 359 22.64 -0.22 28.12
C LYS A 359 23.60 -0.17 29.31
N THR A 360 23.62 -1.21 30.14
CA THR A 360 24.46 -1.30 31.34
C THR A 360 25.94 -1.25 30.98
N HIS A 361 26.34 -1.84 29.85
CA HIS A 361 27.74 -1.86 29.40
C HIS A 361 28.03 -0.81 28.33
N GLU A 362 27.14 0.17 28.13
CA GLU A 362 27.31 1.31 27.23
C GLU A 362 27.73 0.96 25.79
N LEU A 363 27.24 -0.17 25.25
CA LEU A 363 27.54 -0.56 23.88
C LEU A 363 26.79 0.38 22.89
N PRO A 364 27.46 0.90 21.85
CA PRO A 364 26.83 1.74 20.82
C PRO A 364 25.61 1.05 20.19
N ASN A 365 24.60 1.82 19.81
CA ASN A 365 23.50 1.33 18.98
C ASN A 365 23.58 2.04 17.64
N PRO A 366 24.25 1.45 16.64
CA PRO A 366 24.39 2.08 15.35
C PRO A 366 23.02 2.28 14.71
N SER A 367 22.88 3.25 13.82
CA SER A 367 21.60 3.59 13.22
C SER A 367 21.36 2.83 11.90
N GLY A 368 20.13 2.72 11.42
CA GLY A 368 19.84 2.13 10.09
C GLY A 368 19.96 0.60 10.04
N ALA A 369 20.69 0.05 9.06
CA ALA A 369 20.87 -1.40 8.86
C ALA A 369 21.55 -2.14 10.04
N PHE A 370 22.09 -1.40 10.99
CA PHE A 370 22.78 -1.91 12.17
C PHE A 370 22.03 -1.56 13.47
N ALA A 371 20.82 -1.00 13.36
CA ALA A 371 19.99 -0.64 14.50
C ALA A 371 19.34 -1.87 15.14
N GLY A 372 19.42 -1.98 16.47
CA GLY A 372 18.81 -3.12 17.18
C GLY A 372 19.77 -4.29 17.41
N CYS A 373 21.05 -3.97 17.60
CA CYS A 373 22.08 -4.87 18.11
C CYS A 373 21.54 -5.73 19.28
N PHE A 374 21.70 -7.05 19.15
CA PHE A 374 21.31 -8.04 20.15
C PHE A 374 22.57 -8.64 20.76
N VAL A 375 22.68 -8.63 22.10
CA VAL A 375 23.80 -9.19 22.84
C VAL A 375 23.26 -9.81 24.13
N LEU A 376 23.54 -11.09 24.34
CA LEU A 376 23.09 -11.85 25.50
C LEU A 376 24.26 -12.61 26.12
N HIS A 377 24.50 -12.38 27.42
CA HIS A 377 25.55 -13.04 28.19
C HIS A 377 25.01 -14.31 28.83
N CYS A 378 25.67 -15.43 28.54
CA CYS A 378 25.22 -16.77 28.88
C CYS A 378 26.37 -17.61 29.45
N ARG A 379 26.02 -18.75 30.04
CA ARG A 379 26.95 -19.75 30.56
C ARG A 379 26.42 -21.16 30.33
N ASP A 380 27.34 -22.10 30.18
CA ASP A 380 27.08 -23.53 30.33
C ASP A 380 28.29 -24.23 30.97
N LYS A 381 28.33 -25.56 30.99
CA LYS A 381 29.42 -26.35 31.59
C LYS A 381 30.80 -26.07 30.98
N SER A 382 30.86 -25.53 29.76
CA SER A 382 32.10 -25.20 29.05
C SER A 382 32.57 -23.77 29.31
N GLY A 383 31.84 -23.01 30.13
CA GLY A 383 32.19 -21.64 30.54
C GLY A 383 31.22 -20.59 30.01
N GLU A 384 31.63 -19.33 30.09
CA GLU A 384 30.82 -18.19 29.64
C GLU A 384 30.95 -17.93 28.14
N PHE A 385 29.88 -17.37 27.56
CA PHE A 385 29.82 -17.01 26.15
C PHE A 385 28.79 -15.90 25.90
N ILE A 386 28.89 -15.30 24.72
CA ILE A 386 27.96 -14.28 24.24
C ILE A 386 27.21 -14.80 23.03
N ILE A 387 25.89 -14.63 23.03
CA ILE A 387 25.06 -14.75 21.83
C ILE A 387 24.80 -13.35 21.30
N HIS A 388 25.17 -13.06 20.05
CA HIS A 388 24.98 -11.73 19.49
C HIS A 388 24.58 -11.69 18.02
N ASN A 389 23.98 -10.56 17.63
CA ASN A 389 23.71 -10.17 16.25
C ASN A 389 23.91 -8.65 16.09
N TYR A 390 24.85 -8.26 15.24
CA TYR A 390 25.20 -6.86 14.95
C TYR A 390 24.67 -6.37 13.60
N ASP A 391 24.17 -7.27 12.76
CA ASP A 391 23.64 -6.96 11.43
C ASP A 391 22.24 -7.55 11.29
N ILE A 392 21.22 -6.69 11.33
CA ILE A 392 19.82 -7.11 11.27
C ILE A 392 19.45 -7.80 9.96
N ASN A 393 20.27 -7.62 8.91
CA ASN A 393 20.08 -8.28 7.63
C ASN A 393 20.53 -9.74 7.66
N THR A 394 21.22 -10.16 8.73
CA THR A 394 21.57 -11.56 8.96
C THR A 394 20.59 -12.21 9.93
N THR A 395 20.13 -13.42 9.59
CA THR A 395 19.28 -14.25 10.47
C THR A 395 20.10 -15.09 11.45
N LYS A 396 21.42 -15.14 11.29
CA LYS A 396 22.30 -16.02 12.04
C LYS A 396 22.81 -15.33 13.31
N LEU A 397 22.42 -15.84 14.47
CA LEU A 397 23.07 -15.50 15.73
C LEU A 397 24.47 -16.11 15.80
N THR A 398 25.42 -15.35 16.33
CA THR A 398 26.78 -15.83 16.61
C THR A 398 26.91 -16.20 18.08
N VAL A 399 27.53 -17.35 18.35
CA VAL A 399 27.91 -17.81 19.69
C VAL A 399 29.43 -17.65 19.83
N GLU A 400 29.88 -16.71 20.67
CA GLU A 400 31.29 -16.42 20.92
C GLU A 400 31.65 -16.80 22.36
N ARG A 401 32.51 -17.81 22.51
CA ARG A 401 33.08 -18.19 23.82
C ARG A 401 34.02 -17.10 24.31
N ILE A 402 33.92 -16.73 25.58
CA ILE A 402 34.70 -15.63 26.15
C ILE A 402 35.54 -16.11 27.34
N SER A 403 36.79 -15.63 27.40
CA SER A 403 37.65 -15.75 28.58
C SER A 403 37.43 -14.60 29.57
N SER A 404 36.98 -13.44 29.07
CA SER A 404 36.75 -12.22 29.83
C SER A 404 35.61 -11.41 29.20
N LEU A 405 34.62 -11.03 30.02
CA LEU A 405 33.52 -10.18 29.58
C LEU A 405 34.02 -8.78 29.17
N GLU A 406 34.94 -8.21 29.92
CA GLU A 406 35.50 -6.87 29.66
C GLU A 406 36.26 -6.82 28.33
N GLU A 407 37.04 -7.86 28.01
CA GLU A 407 37.75 -7.93 26.72
C GLU A 407 36.78 -8.00 25.54
N TYR A 408 35.71 -8.79 25.67
CA TYR A 408 34.65 -8.86 24.67
C TYR A 408 33.98 -7.50 24.49
N LEU A 409 33.60 -6.83 25.57
CA LEU A 409 32.92 -5.53 25.53
C LEU A 409 33.78 -4.45 24.87
N ALA A 410 35.10 -4.44 25.13
CA ALA A 410 36.04 -3.54 24.48
C ALA A 410 36.10 -3.78 22.96
N LYS A 411 36.22 -5.04 22.54
CA LYS A 411 36.21 -5.43 21.12
C LYS A 411 34.90 -5.07 20.42
N ALA A 412 33.76 -5.37 21.05
CA ALA A 412 32.43 -5.08 20.52
C ALA A 412 32.20 -3.58 20.34
N ARG A 413 32.66 -2.75 21.29
CA ARG A 413 32.55 -1.28 21.20
C ARG A 413 33.30 -0.73 20.00
N THR A 414 34.54 -1.16 19.78
CA THR A 414 35.35 -0.73 18.62
C THR A 414 34.66 -1.09 17.32
N LEU A 415 34.21 -2.34 17.19
CA LEU A 415 33.51 -2.81 15.98
C LEU A 415 32.26 -1.99 15.67
N LEU A 416 31.40 -1.74 16.67
CA LEU A 416 30.15 -1.00 16.47
C LEU A 416 30.39 0.48 16.11
N ILE A 417 31.46 1.10 16.61
CA ILE A 417 31.86 2.46 16.22
C ILE A 417 32.33 2.49 14.76
N GLU A 418 33.15 1.52 14.34
CA GLU A 418 33.61 1.39 12.96
C GLU A 418 32.44 1.17 11.98
N MET A 419 31.47 0.35 12.38
CA MET A 419 30.25 0.11 11.59
C MET A 419 29.41 1.39 11.43
N GLU A 420 29.25 2.21 12.47
CA GLU A 420 28.54 3.51 12.33
C GLU A 420 29.34 4.50 11.47
N ALA A 421 30.67 4.53 11.60
CA ALA A 421 31.54 5.46 10.87
C ALA A 421 31.66 5.18 9.36
N THR A 422 31.28 3.97 8.92
CA THR A 422 31.23 3.60 7.49
C THR A 422 29.87 3.94 6.86
N LYS A 423 28.87 4.29 7.66
CA LYS A 423 27.54 4.66 7.20
C LYS A 423 27.57 6.03 6.52
N GLY A 424 27.10 6.11 5.28
CA GLY A 424 26.94 7.37 4.53
C GLY A 424 28.18 7.86 3.77
N LYS A 425 29.39 7.31 4.01
CA LYS A 425 30.60 7.64 3.23
C LYS A 425 30.51 7.31 1.73
N ASN A 426 29.48 6.57 1.33
CA ASN A 426 29.32 6.10 -0.05
C ASN A 426 28.53 7.05 -0.96
N ASN A 427 27.91 8.14 -0.46
CA ASN A 427 27.04 9.00 -1.27
C ASN A 427 27.78 10.21 -1.87
N TYR A 428 27.36 10.64 -3.06
CA TYR A 428 27.83 11.91 -3.68
C TYR A 428 27.22 13.12 -2.94
N PRO A 429 27.84 14.33 -3.05
CA PRO A 429 27.36 15.52 -2.35
C PRO A 429 25.97 15.96 -2.83
N ASP A 430 25.21 16.58 -1.92
CA ASP A 430 23.94 17.23 -2.27
C ASP A 430 24.19 18.55 -2.99
N TYR A 431 23.40 18.81 -4.04
CA TYR A 431 23.50 20.04 -4.82
C TYR A 431 22.86 21.22 -4.09
N ASN A 432 23.57 22.35 -4.08
CA ASN A 432 23.09 23.63 -3.55
C ASN A 432 23.32 24.73 -4.58
N GLU A 433 22.24 25.19 -5.20
CA GLU A 433 22.21 26.26 -6.21
C GLU A 433 22.80 27.60 -5.72
N LYS A 434 22.95 27.79 -4.41
CA LYS A 434 23.56 28.99 -3.82
C LYS A 434 25.08 28.86 -3.58
N ASP A 435 25.65 27.68 -3.78
CA ASP A 435 27.05 27.38 -3.46
C ASP A 435 27.69 26.46 -4.51
N GLU A 436 27.84 26.99 -5.73
CA GLU A 436 28.44 26.24 -6.85
C GLU A 436 29.90 25.86 -6.59
N ALA A 437 30.66 26.75 -5.91
CA ALA A 437 32.05 26.51 -5.56
C ALA A 437 32.19 25.38 -4.52
N GLY A 438 31.35 25.38 -3.47
CA GLY A 438 31.31 24.32 -2.48
C GLY A 438 30.87 22.98 -3.08
N TYR A 439 29.88 23.00 -3.97
CA TYR A 439 29.45 21.78 -4.68
C TYR A 439 30.57 21.22 -5.57
N PHE A 440 31.23 22.06 -6.37
CA PHE A 440 32.37 21.66 -7.20
C PHE A 440 33.49 21.03 -6.37
N ALA A 441 33.88 21.66 -5.25
CA ALA A 441 34.96 21.16 -4.39
C ALA A 441 34.62 19.80 -3.77
N ASN A 442 33.41 19.65 -3.24
CA ASN A 442 32.95 18.40 -2.64
C ASN A 442 32.78 17.29 -3.66
N MET A 443 32.26 17.61 -4.85
CA MET A 443 32.07 16.62 -5.92
C MET A 443 33.41 16.15 -6.47
N ASN A 444 34.40 17.03 -6.65
CA ASN A 444 35.76 16.62 -7.04
C ASN A 444 36.42 15.72 -5.99
N LYS A 445 36.22 15.99 -4.70
CA LYS A 445 36.70 15.12 -3.63
C LYS A 445 36.07 13.73 -3.71
N TRP A 446 34.76 13.66 -3.95
CA TRP A 446 34.06 12.39 -4.14
C TRP A 446 34.53 11.67 -5.42
N LEU A 447 34.66 12.39 -6.53
CA LEU A 447 35.12 11.85 -7.81
C LEU A 447 36.52 11.23 -7.70
N ALA A 448 37.41 11.84 -6.91
CA ALA A 448 38.76 11.33 -6.68
C ALA A 448 38.79 10.05 -5.83
N ASN A 449 37.87 9.90 -4.87
CA ASN A 449 37.91 8.80 -3.90
C ASN A 449 37.02 7.61 -4.29
N ASP A 450 35.88 7.86 -4.91
CA ASP A 450 34.78 6.87 -4.99
C ASP A 450 34.30 6.60 -6.42
N PHE A 451 34.67 7.42 -7.41
CA PHE A 451 34.04 7.37 -8.75
C PHE A 451 34.11 6.00 -9.43
N GLU A 452 35.29 5.38 -9.53
CA GLU A 452 35.45 4.14 -10.31
C GLU A 452 34.60 2.98 -9.74
N GLU A 453 34.53 2.85 -8.42
CA GLU A 453 33.72 1.82 -7.75
C GLU A 453 32.22 2.10 -7.88
N LYS A 454 31.81 3.37 -7.68
CA LYS A 454 30.39 3.74 -7.65
C LYS A 454 29.80 3.90 -9.04
N TYR A 455 30.55 4.40 -10.01
CA TYR A 455 30.10 4.61 -11.38
C TYR A 455 29.58 3.32 -12.00
N THR A 456 30.32 2.22 -11.84
CA THR A 456 29.93 0.89 -12.34
C THR A 456 28.54 0.48 -11.84
N LYS A 457 28.20 0.82 -10.59
CA LYS A 457 26.91 0.51 -9.94
C LYS A 457 25.80 1.51 -10.29
N TRP A 458 26.16 2.77 -10.56
CA TRP A 458 25.22 3.89 -10.59
C TRP A 458 25.09 4.61 -11.93
N ARG A 459 25.85 4.21 -12.96
CA ARG A 459 25.86 4.87 -14.29
C ARG A 459 24.49 5.03 -14.96
N TYR A 460 23.48 4.28 -14.56
CA TYR A 460 22.10 4.39 -15.06
C TYR A 460 21.09 4.92 -14.01
N ASN A 461 21.55 5.32 -12.84
CA ASN A 461 20.71 5.86 -11.78
C ASN A 461 20.36 7.32 -12.07
N ASP A 462 19.05 7.66 -12.08
CA ASP A 462 18.57 9.01 -12.42
C ASP A 462 19.13 10.08 -11.47
N SER A 463 19.19 9.79 -10.16
CA SER A 463 19.71 10.73 -9.17
C SER A 463 21.21 10.97 -9.36
N PHE A 464 21.98 9.93 -9.67
CA PHE A 464 23.40 10.06 -9.95
C PHE A 464 23.65 10.85 -11.25
N LEU A 465 22.93 10.55 -12.34
CA LEU A 465 23.03 11.32 -13.59
C LEU A 465 22.58 12.77 -13.41
N ARG A 466 21.64 13.05 -12.49
CA ARG A 466 21.26 14.41 -12.10
C ARG A 466 22.39 15.11 -11.36
N ALA A 467 23.10 14.42 -10.45
CA ALA A 467 24.28 14.97 -9.79
C ALA A 467 25.40 15.31 -10.79
N LEU A 468 25.65 14.45 -11.78
CA LEU A 468 26.59 14.75 -12.87
C LEU A 468 26.16 15.98 -13.70
N ASN A 469 24.87 16.07 -14.05
CA ASN A 469 24.33 17.24 -14.73
C ASN A 469 24.51 18.53 -13.92
N ASN A 470 24.21 18.48 -12.62
CA ASN A 470 24.40 19.62 -11.73
C ASN A 470 25.87 20.01 -11.65
N TYR A 471 26.80 19.05 -11.58
CA TYR A 471 28.23 19.33 -11.59
C TYR A 471 28.69 20.03 -12.88
N PHE A 472 28.21 19.58 -14.04
CA PHE A 472 28.51 20.25 -15.32
C PHE A 472 27.92 21.66 -15.39
N PHE A 473 26.71 21.85 -14.87
CA PHE A 473 26.12 23.17 -14.73
C PHE A 473 26.96 24.08 -13.82
N SER A 474 27.36 23.60 -12.62
CA SER A 474 28.21 24.33 -11.67
C SER A 474 29.52 24.77 -12.31
N CYS A 475 30.20 23.85 -13.00
CA CYS A 475 31.44 24.15 -13.72
C CYS A 475 31.24 25.27 -14.75
N PHE A 476 30.15 25.22 -15.51
CA PHE A 476 29.86 26.25 -16.50
C PHE A 476 29.54 27.60 -15.85
N GLN A 477 28.77 27.64 -14.76
CA GLN A 477 28.50 28.88 -14.02
C GLN A 477 29.77 29.48 -13.41
N LEU A 478 30.64 28.64 -12.82
CA LEU A 478 31.92 29.07 -12.27
C LEU A 478 32.82 29.66 -13.36
N TYR A 479 32.88 29.02 -14.54
CA TYR A 479 33.55 29.58 -15.70
C TYR A 479 32.96 30.95 -16.11
N LYS A 480 31.64 31.09 -16.21
CA LYS A 480 31.03 32.39 -16.58
C LYS A 480 31.34 33.50 -15.59
N SER A 481 31.47 33.17 -14.30
CA SER A 481 31.76 34.15 -13.25
C SER A 481 33.25 34.49 -13.09
N THR A 482 34.15 33.55 -13.39
CA THR A 482 35.60 33.70 -13.13
C THR A 482 36.44 33.81 -14.40
N ASN A 483 35.89 33.39 -15.55
CA ASN A 483 36.58 33.18 -16.82
C ASN A 483 37.75 32.17 -16.74
N ASP A 484 37.73 31.28 -15.75
CA ASP A 484 38.76 30.26 -15.54
C ASP A 484 38.41 28.96 -16.27
N LYS A 485 39.25 28.56 -17.21
CA LYS A 485 39.03 27.38 -18.04
C LYS A 485 39.16 26.05 -17.30
N GLN A 486 39.75 26.03 -16.10
CA GLN A 486 39.91 24.79 -15.33
C GLN A 486 38.58 24.07 -15.08
N TYR A 487 37.48 24.84 -14.90
CA TYR A 487 36.14 24.29 -14.67
C TYR A 487 35.60 23.58 -15.93
N LEU A 488 35.89 24.12 -17.11
CA LEU A 488 35.51 23.52 -18.39
C LEU A 488 36.32 22.24 -18.64
N GLU A 489 37.62 22.26 -18.36
CA GLU A 489 38.53 21.12 -18.52
C GLU A 489 38.15 19.96 -17.58
N ALA A 490 37.79 20.26 -16.33
CA ALA A 490 37.29 19.26 -15.38
C ALA A 490 36.03 18.54 -15.91
N THR A 491 35.11 19.30 -16.51
CA THR A 491 33.92 18.73 -17.14
C THR A 491 34.27 17.89 -18.35
N ALA A 492 35.14 18.37 -19.26
CA ALA A 492 35.55 17.63 -20.44
C ALA A 492 36.22 16.29 -20.06
N GLN A 493 37.05 16.28 -19.02
CA GLN A 493 37.68 15.07 -18.49
C GLN A 493 36.64 14.08 -17.98
N LEU A 494 35.70 14.51 -17.13
CA LEU A 494 34.67 13.62 -16.60
C LEU A 494 33.72 13.12 -17.70
N TYR A 495 33.28 14.00 -18.60
CA TYR A 495 32.39 13.65 -19.69
C TYR A 495 32.98 12.56 -20.60
N SER A 496 34.29 12.60 -20.87
CA SER A 496 34.97 11.55 -21.64
C SER A 496 34.79 10.14 -21.05
N LYS A 497 34.64 10.04 -19.72
CA LYS A 497 34.40 8.79 -19.00
C LYS A 497 32.92 8.37 -19.00
N VAL A 498 32.01 9.35 -18.98
CA VAL A 498 30.57 9.07 -18.73
C VAL A 498 29.66 9.19 -19.96
N LYS A 499 30.15 9.73 -21.09
CA LYS A 499 29.30 10.08 -22.25
C LYS A 499 28.43 8.94 -22.77
N ALA A 500 28.88 7.70 -22.64
CA ALA A 500 28.17 6.53 -23.13
C ALA A 500 26.81 6.33 -22.44
N ASP A 501 26.69 6.76 -21.18
CA ASP A 501 25.55 6.50 -20.31
C ASP A 501 24.66 7.75 -20.08
N CYS A 502 25.08 8.93 -20.56
CA CYS A 502 24.36 10.20 -20.39
C CYS A 502 23.00 10.27 -21.12
N PHE A 503 22.69 9.35 -22.03
CA PHE A 503 21.44 9.35 -22.82
C PHE A 503 20.16 9.33 -21.97
N LEU A 504 20.24 8.86 -20.71
CA LEU A 504 19.10 8.86 -19.78
C LEU A 504 18.82 10.22 -19.13
N ASN A 505 19.77 11.16 -19.20
CA ASN A 505 19.60 12.54 -18.74
C ASN A 505 20.02 13.53 -19.84
N PRO A 506 19.12 13.88 -20.77
CA PRO A 506 19.47 14.67 -21.94
C PRO A 506 19.92 16.11 -21.65
N TYR A 507 19.67 16.62 -20.44
CA TYR A 507 20.14 17.93 -19.99
C TYR A 507 21.68 18.02 -19.96
N ILE A 508 22.36 16.89 -19.74
CA ILE A 508 23.83 16.81 -19.77
C ILE A 508 24.36 17.32 -21.11
N PHE A 509 23.71 16.97 -22.22
CA PHE A 509 24.18 17.32 -23.56
C PHE A 509 24.10 18.81 -23.87
N HIS A 510 23.13 19.54 -23.30
CA HIS A 510 23.08 21.00 -23.45
C HIS A 510 24.25 21.65 -22.72
N ASN A 511 24.48 21.26 -21.46
CA ASN A 511 25.61 21.76 -20.67
C ASN A 511 26.96 21.45 -21.35
N THR A 512 27.16 20.23 -21.84
CA THR A 512 28.41 19.85 -22.52
C THR A 512 28.57 20.55 -23.87
N ALA A 513 27.48 20.82 -24.61
CA ALA A 513 27.55 21.62 -25.82
C ALA A 513 28.10 23.03 -25.56
N CYS A 514 27.59 23.71 -24.52
CA CYS A 514 28.05 25.04 -24.14
C CYS A 514 29.51 25.02 -23.66
N ILE A 515 29.89 24.01 -22.89
CA ILE A 515 31.26 23.84 -22.38
C ILE A 515 32.25 23.61 -23.54
N PHE A 516 31.94 22.71 -24.47
CA PHE A 516 32.81 22.42 -25.60
C PHE A 516 32.89 23.58 -26.60
N ALA A 517 31.81 24.34 -26.79
CA ALA A 517 31.84 25.59 -27.55
C ALA A 517 32.80 26.61 -26.89
N ALA A 518 32.70 26.80 -25.56
CA ALA A 518 33.59 27.69 -24.82
C ALA A 518 35.07 27.24 -24.84
N LEU A 519 35.34 25.94 -24.92
CA LEU A 519 36.68 25.37 -25.13
C LEU A 519 37.18 25.49 -26.57
N GLY A 520 36.33 25.86 -27.53
CA GLY A 520 36.65 25.88 -28.96
C GLY A 520 36.62 24.50 -29.64
N ASN A 521 36.17 23.46 -28.93
CA ASN A 521 36.03 22.12 -29.47
C ASN A 521 34.71 21.97 -30.25
N THR A 522 34.74 22.39 -31.51
CA THR A 522 33.56 22.45 -32.38
C THR A 522 32.92 21.06 -32.61
N GLU A 523 33.72 20.01 -32.79
CA GLU A 523 33.20 18.66 -33.06
C GLU A 523 32.45 18.08 -31.85
N GLU A 524 33.01 18.18 -30.64
CA GLU A 524 32.33 17.67 -29.44
C GLU A 524 31.12 18.52 -29.05
N ALA A 525 31.13 19.82 -29.35
CA ALA A 525 29.95 20.67 -29.16
C ALA A 525 28.79 20.24 -30.09
N LEU A 526 29.07 19.99 -31.37
CA LEU A 526 28.09 19.51 -32.34
C LEU A 526 27.61 18.08 -32.02
N SER A 527 28.51 17.20 -31.57
CA SER A 527 28.19 15.86 -31.06
C SER A 527 27.23 15.94 -29.87
N SER A 528 27.47 16.87 -28.94
CA SER A 528 26.59 17.11 -27.80
C SER A 528 25.22 17.64 -28.24
N ILE A 529 25.15 18.59 -29.18
CA ILE A 529 23.85 19.07 -29.73
C ILE A 529 23.08 17.93 -30.40
N SER A 530 23.77 17.06 -31.15
CA SER A 530 23.18 15.86 -31.74
C SER A 530 22.63 14.92 -30.65
N GLY A 531 23.38 14.70 -29.56
CA GLY A 531 22.94 13.93 -28.40
C GLY A 531 21.70 14.53 -27.72
N ALA A 532 21.66 15.85 -27.50
CA ALA A 532 20.49 16.53 -26.95
C ALA A 532 19.25 16.31 -27.83
N LEU A 533 19.42 16.39 -29.15
CA LEU A 533 18.33 16.15 -30.11
C LEU A 533 17.84 14.70 -30.06
N HIS A 534 18.72 13.72 -30.23
CA HIS A 534 18.35 12.30 -30.33
C HIS A 534 17.87 11.68 -29.01
N PHE A 535 18.35 12.18 -27.87
CA PHE A 535 17.99 11.66 -26.55
C PHE A 535 16.90 12.49 -25.84
N GLY A 536 16.22 13.36 -26.59
CA GLY A 536 14.95 13.96 -26.16
C GLY A 536 15.08 15.09 -25.14
N TYR A 537 16.05 15.98 -25.31
CA TYR A 537 16.13 17.22 -24.54
C TYR A 537 14.89 18.09 -24.82
N ASP A 538 14.00 18.19 -23.85
CA ASP A 538 12.71 18.87 -23.98
C ASP A 538 12.80 20.38 -24.22
N GLN A 539 13.96 20.98 -23.96
CA GLN A 539 14.25 22.39 -24.24
C GLN A 539 15.13 22.61 -25.48
N ILE A 540 15.08 21.68 -26.45
CA ILE A 540 15.88 21.75 -27.69
C ILE A 540 15.75 23.09 -28.45
N GLU A 541 14.61 23.77 -28.36
CA GLU A 541 14.42 25.09 -28.97
C GLU A 541 15.34 26.17 -28.40
N LEU A 542 15.81 26.02 -27.15
CA LEU A 542 16.74 26.96 -26.53
C LEU A 542 18.12 26.88 -27.18
N ILE A 543 18.58 25.70 -27.60
CA ILE A 543 19.87 25.52 -28.28
C ILE A 543 19.98 26.40 -29.53
N TRP A 544 18.88 26.53 -30.28
CA TRP A 544 18.86 27.28 -31.55
C TRP A 544 19.02 28.79 -31.40
N LYS A 545 18.94 29.31 -30.18
CA LYS A 545 19.07 30.74 -29.84
C LYS A 545 20.01 30.98 -28.66
N ASP A 546 20.73 29.95 -28.22
CA ASP A 546 21.65 30.05 -27.09
C ASP A 546 22.86 30.90 -27.47
N LYS A 547 23.08 31.98 -26.71
CA LYS A 547 24.19 32.90 -26.94
C LYS A 547 25.54 32.21 -26.74
N ASP A 548 25.59 31.24 -25.83
CA ASP A 548 26.80 30.49 -25.53
C ASP A 548 27.19 29.54 -26.69
N LEU A 549 26.27 29.29 -27.63
CA LEU A 549 26.48 28.46 -28.83
C LEU A 549 26.54 29.26 -30.14
N GLN A 550 26.53 30.59 -30.08
CA GLN A 550 26.44 31.46 -31.26
C GLN A 550 27.52 31.21 -32.32
N MET A 551 28.71 30.78 -31.90
CA MET A 551 29.83 30.46 -32.80
C MET A 551 29.53 29.28 -33.74
N LEU A 552 28.54 28.45 -33.41
CA LEU A 552 28.15 27.28 -34.20
C LEU A 552 27.02 27.59 -35.20
N PHE A 553 26.37 28.75 -35.12
CA PHE A 553 25.11 28.99 -35.85
C PHE A 553 25.25 28.92 -37.37
N ASN A 554 26.43 29.27 -37.90
CA ASN A 554 26.73 29.21 -39.33
C ASN A 554 27.42 27.89 -39.73
N HIS A 555 27.68 26.98 -38.78
CA HIS A 555 28.32 25.70 -39.09
C HIS A 555 27.36 24.80 -39.87
N PRO A 556 27.77 24.16 -40.99
CA PRO A 556 26.87 23.36 -41.82
C PRO A 556 26.12 22.26 -41.07
N GLN A 557 26.79 21.58 -40.13
CA GLN A 557 26.16 20.53 -39.32
C GLN A 557 25.14 21.10 -38.32
N PHE A 558 25.37 22.28 -37.75
CA PHE A 558 24.41 22.92 -36.85
C PHE A 558 23.13 23.29 -37.61
N VAL A 559 23.28 23.86 -38.82
CA VAL A 559 22.16 24.17 -39.72
C VAL A 559 21.40 22.90 -40.10
N ALA A 560 22.12 21.80 -40.40
CA ALA A 560 21.50 20.51 -40.71
C ALA A 560 20.69 19.95 -39.53
N LEU A 561 21.24 19.95 -38.32
CA LEU A 561 20.55 19.50 -37.10
C LEU A 561 19.30 20.35 -36.81
N LYS A 562 19.41 21.68 -36.95
CA LYS A 562 18.28 22.61 -36.80
C LYS A 562 17.18 22.33 -37.83
N ASN A 563 17.55 22.15 -39.10
CA ASN A 563 16.60 21.84 -40.17
C ASN A 563 15.91 20.48 -39.95
N TYR A 564 16.66 19.47 -39.54
CA TYR A 564 16.11 18.16 -39.18
C TYR A 564 15.10 18.30 -38.02
N TYR A 565 15.44 19.03 -36.95
CA TYR A 565 14.50 19.33 -35.88
C TYR A 565 13.22 20.01 -36.39
N GLN A 566 13.31 21.00 -37.28
CA GLN A 566 12.12 21.67 -37.84
C GLN A 566 11.18 20.69 -38.57
N GLN A 567 11.74 19.68 -39.26
CA GLN A 567 10.94 18.65 -39.95
C GLN A 567 10.19 17.74 -38.97
N ILE A 568 10.81 17.41 -37.83
CA ILE A 568 10.23 16.49 -36.83
C ILE A 568 9.56 17.20 -35.66
N LYS A 569 9.55 18.54 -35.61
CA LYS A 569 9.15 19.34 -34.45
C LYS A 569 7.78 18.95 -33.88
N GLN A 570 6.80 18.66 -34.73
CA GLN A 570 5.45 18.25 -34.32
C GLN A 570 5.40 16.86 -33.65
N PHE A 571 6.45 16.05 -33.82
CA PHE A 571 6.59 14.70 -33.27
C PHE A 571 7.79 14.58 -32.31
N TYR A 572 8.36 15.71 -31.87
CA TYR A 572 9.49 15.73 -30.96
C TYR A 572 9.04 15.64 -29.48
N PRO A 573 9.73 14.87 -28.61
CA PRO A 573 10.88 14.01 -28.91
C PRO A 573 10.45 12.66 -29.54
N LEU A 574 11.15 12.25 -30.60
CA LEU A 574 10.85 11.04 -31.39
C LEU A 574 11.77 9.89 -30.97
N VAL A 575 11.24 8.67 -30.86
CA VAL A 575 12.09 7.47 -30.68
C VAL A 575 12.92 7.23 -31.95
N THR A 576 14.25 7.24 -31.83
CA THR A 576 15.18 6.99 -32.94
C THR A 576 15.95 5.68 -32.77
N LEU A 577 16.56 5.17 -33.85
CA LEU A 577 17.40 3.98 -33.79
C LEU A 577 18.56 4.15 -32.79
N GLN A 578 19.21 5.31 -32.75
CA GLN A 578 20.32 5.60 -31.83
C GLN A 578 19.89 5.49 -30.36
N LEU A 579 18.67 5.93 -30.03
CA LEU A 579 18.13 5.79 -28.68
C LEU A 579 17.89 4.32 -28.33
N LEU A 580 17.30 3.55 -29.25
CA LEU A 580 17.05 2.12 -29.05
C LEU A 580 18.35 1.34 -28.83
N GLU A 581 19.38 1.60 -29.64
CA GLU A 581 20.70 0.97 -29.48
C GLU A 581 21.32 1.29 -28.11
N LYS A 582 21.13 2.50 -27.59
CA LYS A 582 21.60 2.86 -26.24
C LYS A 582 20.83 2.14 -25.13
N VAL A 583 19.52 1.97 -25.28
CA VAL A 583 18.71 1.21 -24.32
C VAL A 583 19.11 -0.27 -24.31
N GLU A 584 19.41 -0.86 -25.46
CA GLU A 584 19.87 -2.24 -25.56
C GLU A 584 21.22 -2.49 -24.89
N MET A 585 22.10 -1.49 -24.86
CA MET A 585 23.40 -1.57 -24.16
C MET A 585 23.27 -1.62 -22.63
N VAL A 586 22.09 -1.30 -22.07
CA VAL A 586 21.86 -1.38 -20.63
C VAL A 586 21.66 -2.84 -20.22
N THR A 587 22.68 -3.44 -19.61
CA THR A 587 22.67 -4.86 -19.20
C THR A 587 21.96 -5.12 -17.87
N ASP A 588 21.87 -4.11 -17.01
CA ASP A 588 21.18 -4.23 -15.72
C ASP A 588 19.66 -4.16 -15.92
N GLY A 589 18.96 -5.23 -15.53
CA GLY A 589 17.52 -5.37 -15.79
C GLY A 589 16.66 -4.31 -15.08
N TYR A 590 17.07 -3.83 -13.90
CA TYR A 590 16.34 -2.79 -13.18
C TYR A 590 16.46 -1.45 -13.92
N TYR A 591 17.67 -1.08 -14.30
CA TYR A 591 17.92 0.18 -14.99
C TYR A 591 17.37 0.19 -16.42
N LYS A 592 17.48 -0.93 -17.15
CA LYS A 592 16.90 -1.07 -18.50
C LYS A 592 15.40 -0.83 -18.47
N LYS A 593 14.70 -1.49 -17.54
CA LYS A 593 13.26 -1.29 -17.31
C LYS A 593 12.91 0.17 -16.99
N SER A 594 13.69 0.81 -16.12
CA SER A 594 13.50 2.23 -15.78
C SER A 594 13.64 3.13 -17.01
N ALA A 595 14.67 2.89 -17.83
CA ALA A 595 14.92 3.61 -19.08
C ALA A 595 13.76 3.44 -20.08
N GLU A 596 13.32 2.21 -20.34
CA GLU A 596 12.22 1.91 -21.25
C GLU A 596 10.93 2.61 -20.83
N VAL A 597 10.58 2.55 -19.55
CA VAL A 597 9.39 3.23 -19.01
C VAL A 597 9.50 4.75 -19.18
N LYS A 598 10.65 5.34 -18.84
CA LYS A 598 10.88 6.79 -18.98
C LYS A 598 10.73 7.22 -20.44
N ILE A 599 11.38 6.50 -21.37
CA ILE A 599 11.31 6.80 -22.80
C ILE A 599 9.89 6.64 -23.33
N LEU A 600 9.18 5.54 -23.00
CA LEU A 600 7.79 5.35 -23.39
C LEU A 600 6.84 6.42 -22.82
N SER A 601 7.21 7.11 -21.74
CA SER A 601 6.38 8.17 -21.16
C SER A 601 6.63 9.55 -21.80
N CYS A 602 7.85 9.79 -22.30
CA CYS A 602 8.29 11.10 -22.77
C CYS A 602 8.39 11.21 -24.30
N PHE A 603 8.63 10.09 -25.00
CA PHE A 603 8.83 10.09 -26.45
C PHE A 603 7.56 9.72 -27.21
N ILE A 604 7.50 10.21 -28.44
CA ILE A 604 6.51 9.91 -29.46
C ILE A 604 7.03 8.76 -30.32
N LEU A 605 6.17 7.78 -30.60
CA LEU A 605 6.43 6.76 -31.62
C LEU A 605 6.01 7.29 -32.99
N PRO A 606 6.68 6.88 -34.08
CA PRO A 606 6.17 7.12 -35.42
C PRO A 606 4.72 6.64 -35.55
N PRO A 607 3.86 7.34 -36.31
CA PRO A 607 2.45 6.98 -36.42
C PRO A 607 2.27 5.59 -37.06
N PRO A 608 1.23 4.82 -36.71
CA PRO A 608 1.01 3.47 -37.22
C PRO A 608 1.01 3.36 -38.75
N GLU A 609 0.53 4.40 -39.44
CA GLU A 609 0.46 4.50 -40.89
C GLU A 609 1.84 4.52 -41.55
N ALA A 610 2.88 4.97 -40.82
CA ALA A 610 4.26 4.91 -41.27
C ALA A 610 4.80 3.47 -41.31
N PHE A 611 4.10 2.49 -40.75
CA PHE A 611 4.53 1.09 -40.77
C PHE A 611 3.88 0.25 -41.89
N ASN A 612 2.80 0.74 -42.51
CA ASN A 612 1.98 -0.04 -43.44
C ASN A 612 2.12 0.37 -44.91
N ASN A 613 2.91 1.40 -45.24
CA ASN A 613 3.05 1.95 -46.60
C ASN A 613 4.46 1.73 -47.18
N GLU A 614 4.84 0.48 -47.42
CA GLU A 614 6.11 0.14 -48.10
C GLU A 614 6.25 0.78 -49.50
N VAL A 615 5.13 1.15 -50.12
CA VAL A 615 5.04 1.71 -51.48
C VAL A 615 5.59 3.15 -51.57
N LEU A 616 5.74 3.86 -50.44
CA LEU A 616 6.18 5.26 -50.40
C LEU A 616 7.60 5.48 -49.87
N PHE A 617 8.32 4.40 -49.50
CA PHE A 617 9.68 4.50 -48.96
C PHE A 617 10.75 4.41 -50.06
N THR A 618 11.78 5.26 -49.94
CA THR A 618 13.04 5.05 -50.66
C THR A 618 13.70 3.73 -50.22
N GLU A 619 14.56 3.14 -51.03
CA GLU A 619 15.25 1.88 -50.66
C GLU A 619 16.04 2.00 -49.34
N GLU A 620 16.59 3.18 -49.06
CA GLU A 620 17.27 3.49 -47.80
C GLU A 620 16.29 3.51 -46.61
N GLN A 621 15.08 4.05 -46.80
CA GLN A 621 14.02 4.03 -45.78
C GLN A 621 13.48 2.62 -45.53
N LYS A 622 13.41 1.76 -46.56
CA LYS A 622 13.04 0.34 -46.39
C LYS A 622 14.11 -0.41 -45.60
N LEU A 623 15.38 -0.19 -45.89
CA LEU A 623 16.48 -0.80 -45.14
C LEU A 623 16.49 -0.32 -43.69
N TYR A 624 16.27 0.97 -43.46
CA TYR A 624 16.12 1.54 -42.12
C TYR A 624 14.96 0.89 -41.37
N ALA A 625 13.78 0.78 -41.99
CA ALA A 625 12.61 0.14 -41.39
C ALA A 625 12.88 -1.32 -41.01
N LYS A 626 13.60 -2.08 -41.85
CA LYS A 626 13.96 -3.48 -41.58
C LYS A 626 14.80 -3.66 -40.31
N VAL A 627 15.62 -2.69 -39.95
CA VAL A 627 16.45 -2.71 -38.72
C VAL A 627 15.71 -2.07 -37.54
N PHE A 628 15.02 -0.96 -37.78
CA PHE A 628 14.37 -0.16 -36.76
C PHE A 628 13.10 -0.82 -36.19
N LEU A 629 12.26 -1.43 -37.03
CA LEU A 629 10.97 -1.98 -36.58
C LEU A 629 11.09 -3.16 -35.62
N PRO A 630 11.98 -4.14 -35.82
CA PRO A 630 12.18 -5.20 -34.83
C PRO A 630 12.59 -4.63 -33.47
N LYS A 631 13.59 -3.74 -33.44
CA LYS A 631 14.06 -3.08 -32.21
C LYS A 631 12.97 -2.26 -31.53
N LEU A 632 12.17 -1.54 -32.31
CA LEU A 632 11.05 -0.77 -31.78
C LEU A 632 9.96 -1.67 -31.21
N THR A 633 9.66 -2.78 -31.86
CA THR A 633 8.70 -3.79 -31.40
C THR A 633 9.15 -4.36 -30.06
N ASP A 634 10.40 -4.78 -29.96
CA ASP A 634 10.98 -5.33 -28.72
C ASP A 634 10.93 -4.28 -27.60
N PHE A 635 11.38 -3.05 -27.88
CA PHE A 635 11.37 -1.94 -26.95
C PHE A 635 9.96 -1.62 -26.41
N VAL A 636 8.97 -1.52 -27.30
CA VAL A 636 7.58 -1.20 -26.92
C VAL A 636 7.01 -2.31 -26.04
N ASN A 637 7.19 -3.57 -26.42
CA ASN A 637 6.64 -4.70 -25.66
C ASN A 637 7.34 -4.88 -24.32
N ASN A 638 8.68 -4.77 -24.26
CA ASN A 638 9.41 -4.86 -22.98
C ASN A 638 8.98 -3.75 -22.02
N GLY A 639 8.99 -2.49 -22.47
CA GLY A 639 8.60 -1.37 -21.62
C GLY A 639 7.13 -1.41 -21.18
N LEU A 640 6.22 -1.93 -22.02
CA LEU A 640 4.81 -2.13 -21.69
C LEU A 640 4.50 -3.43 -20.94
N GLN A 641 5.47 -4.29 -20.63
CA GLN A 641 5.26 -5.47 -19.77
C GLN A 641 5.58 -5.18 -18.30
N HIS A 642 6.01 -3.96 -17.98
CA HIS A 642 6.72 -3.67 -16.74
C HIS A 642 5.95 -2.88 -15.65
N GLY A 643 4.63 -2.78 -15.76
CA GLY A 643 3.71 -2.48 -14.63
C GLY A 643 4.03 -1.24 -13.78
N SER A 644 4.53 -0.14 -14.38
CA SER A 644 4.91 1.08 -13.66
C SER A 644 3.74 2.05 -13.39
N PHE A 645 3.98 3.13 -12.64
CA PHE A 645 3.01 4.21 -12.41
C PHE A 645 2.46 4.83 -13.71
N TYR A 646 3.26 4.85 -14.78
CA TYR A 646 2.89 5.39 -16.10
C TYR A 646 2.26 4.35 -17.03
N TYR A 647 2.20 3.08 -16.61
CA TYR A 647 1.76 1.95 -17.41
C TYR A 647 0.44 2.20 -18.14
N LYS A 648 -0.58 2.63 -17.39
CA LYS A 648 -1.93 2.86 -17.93
C LYS A 648 -1.90 3.86 -19.09
N LYS A 649 -1.25 5.01 -18.89
CA LYS A 649 -1.18 6.08 -19.90
C LYS A 649 -0.41 5.62 -21.13
N SER A 650 0.71 4.94 -20.94
CA SER A 650 1.51 4.42 -22.06
C SER A 650 0.77 3.34 -22.83
N TYR A 651 0.11 2.39 -22.15
CA TYR A 651 -0.68 1.35 -22.80
C TYR A 651 -1.90 1.93 -23.52
N GLU A 652 -2.67 2.82 -22.91
CA GLU A 652 -3.83 3.45 -23.56
C GLU A 652 -3.44 4.21 -24.84
N ARG A 653 -2.26 4.84 -24.85
CA ARG A 653 -1.69 5.51 -26.04
C ARG A 653 -1.24 4.53 -27.12
N LEU A 654 -0.73 3.36 -26.75
CA LEU A 654 -0.01 2.46 -27.66
C LEU A 654 -0.78 1.18 -28.02
N ARG A 655 -1.85 0.83 -27.31
CA ARG A 655 -2.57 -0.46 -27.46
C ARG A 655 -3.09 -0.74 -28.87
N ASP A 656 -3.25 0.30 -29.70
CA ASP A 656 -3.76 0.21 -31.06
C ASP A 656 -2.64 0.15 -32.11
N TYR A 657 -1.37 0.20 -31.68
CA TYR A 657 -0.23 0.04 -32.56
C TYR A 657 -0.06 -1.44 -32.97
N PRO A 658 0.23 -1.73 -34.25
CA PRO A 658 0.52 -3.08 -34.73
C PRO A 658 1.71 -3.76 -34.01
N LEU A 659 2.60 -2.96 -33.43
CA LEU A 659 3.79 -3.42 -32.71
C LEU A 659 3.45 -4.10 -31.36
N VAL A 660 2.25 -3.87 -30.80
CA VAL A 660 1.90 -4.41 -29.49
C VAL A 660 1.43 -5.86 -29.62
N ASN A 661 2.16 -6.78 -28.99
CA ASN A 661 1.87 -8.21 -29.07
C ASN A 661 0.84 -8.66 -28.01
N ALA A 662 0.37 -9.90 -28.16
CA ALA A 662 -0.61 -10.49 -27.25
C ALA A 662 -0.11 -10.60 -25.79
N SER A 663 1.20 -10.78 -25.57
CA SER A 663 1.77 -10.88 -24.22
C SER A 663 1.62 -9.55 -23.47
N THR A 664 1.94 -8.45 -24.16
CA THR A 664 1.76 -7.09 -23.64
C THR A 664 0.29 -6.79 -23.35
N HIS A 665 -0.62 -7.18 -24.24
CA HIS A 665 -2.05 -7.08 -23.98
C HIS A 665 -2.50 -7.92 -22.78
N PHE A 666 -1.91 -9.10 -22.57
CA PHE A 666 -2.21 -9.94 -21.41
C PHE A 666 -1.71 -9.34 -20.09
N VAL A 667 -0.52 -8.72 -20.07
CA VAL A 667 -0.07 -7.94 -18.91
C VAL A 667 -1.03 -6.78 -18.62
N ALA A 668 -1.50 -6.09 -19.67
CA ALA A 668 -2.48 -5.03 -19.50
C ALA A 668 -3.81 -5.56 -18.94
N LEU A 669 -4.26 -6.72 -19.43
CA LEU A 669 -5.46 -7.36 -18.91
C LEU A 669 -5.34 -7.62 -17.40
N ASN A 670 -4.22 -8.18 -16.93
CA ASN A 670 -3.98 -8.39 -15.50
C ASN A 670 -4.06 -7.06 -14.71
N TYR A 671 -3.39 -6.01 -15.20
CA TYR A 671 -3.41 -4.69 -14.57
C TYR A 671 -4.83 -4.10 -14.50
N PHE A 672 -5.55 -4.05 -15.62
CA PHE A 672 -6.89 -3.47 -15.69
C PHE A 672 -7.92 -4.32 -14.93
N PHE A 673 -7.75 -5.64 -14.90
CA PHE A 673 -8.56 -6.53 -14.10
C PHE A 673 -8.37 -6.25 -12.61
N ALA A 674 -7.12 -6.17 -12.12
CA ALA A 674 -6.85 -5.81 -10.73
C ALA A 674 -7.44 -4.43 -10.37
N GLN A 675 -7.26 -3.43 -11.24
CA GLN A 675 -7.85 -2.10 -11.08
C GLN A 675 -9.38 -2.09 -11.10
N ALA A 676 -10.05 -3.03 -11.77
CA ALA A 676 -11.50 -3.14 -11.75
C ALA A 676 -12.04 -3.73 -10.43
N HIS A 677 -11.18 -4.36 -9.63
CA HIS A 677 -11.54 -5.03 -8.38
C HIS A 677 -10.99 -4.34 -7.12
N THR A 678 -10.28 -3.21 -7.26
CA THR A 678 -9.85 -2.40 -6.11
C THR A 678 -10.89 -1.36 -5.73
N LYS A 679 -11.23 -1.29 -4.43
CA LYS A 679 -12.31 -0.43 -3.86
C LYS A 679 -12.21 1.07 -4.18
N TYR A 680 -11.02 1.58 -4.53
CA TYR A 680 -10.75 3.01 -4.73
C TYR A 680 -10.70 3.44 -6.19
N THR A 681 -10.85 2.52 -7.13
CA THR A 681 -10.67 2.78 -8.56
C THR A 681 -12.00 2.59 -9.28
N ARG A 682 -12.34 3.54 -10.16
CA ARG A 682 -13.58 3.51 -10.95
C ARG A 682 -13.55 2.51 -12.12
N GLY A 683 -12.63 1.54 -12.10
CA GLY A 683 -12.48 0.55 -13.16
C GLY A 683 -13.73 -0.33 -13.24
N LYS A 684 -14.17 -0.66 -14.46
CA LYS A 684 -15.23 -1.65 -14.69
C LYS A 684 -14.61 -2.85 -15.39
N VAL A 685 -15.02 -4.05 -15.03
CA VAL A 685 -14.56 -5.29 -15.70
C VAL A 685 -14.88 -5.26 -17.20
N ALA A 686 -15.96 -4.58 -17.61
CA ALA A 686 -16.24 -4.29 -19.02
C ALA A 686 -15.06 -3.65 -19.80
N ALA A 687 -14.17 -2.88 -19.14
CA ALA A 687 -13.00 -2.29 -19.78
C ALA A 687 -11.93 -3.33 -20.17
N CYS A 688 -11.99 -4.54 -19.62
CA CYS A 688 -11.13 -5.66 -19.99
C CYS A 688 -11.53 -6.29 -21.34
N MET A 689 -12.80 -6.17 -21.76
CA MET A 689 -13.30 -6.85 -22.96
C MET A 689 -12.59 -6.43 -24.26
N PRO A 690 -12.34 -5.13 -24.53
CA PRO A 690 -11.55 -4.72 -25.69
C PRO A 690 -10.12 -5.27 -25.67
N ILE A 691 -9.51 -5.41 -24.48
CA ILE A 691 -8.16 -5.96 -24.33
C ILE A 691 -8.17 -7.46 -24.65
N ILE A 692 -9.16 -8.21 -24.14
CA ILE A 692 -9.34 -9.63 -24.45
C ILE A 692 -9.48 -9.84 -25.96
N GLN A 693 -10.27 -8.99 -26.64
CA GLN A 693 -10.43 -9.08 -28.08
C GLN A 693 -9.13 -8.83 -28.85
N LYS A 694 -8.29 -7.89 -28.37
CA LYS A 694 -6.95 -7.67 -28.93
C LYS A 694 -6.05 -8.88 -28.75
N ILE A 695 -6.02 -9.50 -27.57
CA ILE A 695 -5.27 -10.74 -27.32
C ILE A 695 -5.69 -11.83 -28.31
N LYS A 696 -7.00 -12.06 -28.47
CA LYS A 696 -7.54 -13.04 -29.42
C LYS A 696 -7.13 -12.75 -30.87
N THR A 697 -7.19 -11.48 -31.28
CA THR A 697 -6.82 -11.05 -32.63
C THR A 697 -5.32 -11.27 -32.90
N CYS A 698 -4.46 -10.88 -31.97
CA CYS A 698 -3.01 -11.10 -32.06
C CYS A 698 -2.65 -12.59 -32.09
N ILE A 699 -3.27 -13.43 -31.25
CA ILE A 699 -3.05 -14.89 -31.27
C ILE A 699 -3.44 -15.47 -32.62
N ALA A 700 -4.59 -15.06 -33.17
CA ALA A 700 -5.08 -15.56 -34.46
C ALA A 700 -4.14 -15.19 -35.62
N ALA A 701 -3.57 -13.97 -35.60
CA ALA A 701 -2.66 -13.50 -36.63
C ALA A 701 -1.29 -14.22 -36.62
N HIS A 702 -0.83 -14.67 -35.45
CA HIS A 702 0.54 -15.18 -35.24
C HIS A 702 0.60 -16.62 -34.68
N VAL A 703 -0.44 -17.42 -34.90
CA VAL A 703 -0.62 -18.74 -34.25
C VAL A 703 0.52 -19.75 -34.52
N GLN A 704 1.23 -19.60 -35.64
CA GLN A 704 2.34 -20.48 -36.02
C GLN A 704 3.69 -20.09 -35.39
N GLU A 705 3.77 -18.91 -34.76
CA GLU A 705 5.01 -18.43 -34.15
C GLU A 705 5.23 -19.10 -32.78
N ALA A 706 6.46 -19.55 -32.52
CA ALA A 706 6.81 -20.26 -31.29
C ALA A 706 6.56 -19.43 -30.02
N GLU A 707 6.84 -18.12 -30.08
CA GLU A 707 6.60 -17.18 -28.98
C GLU A 707 5.10 -17.07 -28.65
N THR A 708 4.26 -16.99 -29.68
CA THR A 708 2.79 -16.98 -29.53
C THR A 708 2.29 -18.27 -28.88
N GLN A 709 2.84 -19.43 -29.25
CA GLN A 709 2.47 -20.71 -28.64
C GLN A 709 2.88 -20.80 -27.17
N GLN A 710 4.07 -20.31 -26.81
CA GLN A 710 4.52 -20.25 -25.41
C GLN A 710 3.60 -19.36 -24.58
N MET A 711 3.27 -18.17 -25.09
CA MET A 711 2.35 -17.25 -24.43
C MET A 711 0.95 -17.86 -24.29
N VAL A 712 0.42 -18.55 -25.30
CA VAL A 712 -0.86 -19.25 -25.20
C VAL A 712 -0.86 -20.26 -24.04
N ARG A 713 0.24 -20.99 -23.81
CA ARG A 713 0.36 -21.89 -22.65
C ARG A 713 0.31 -21.12 -21.33
N GLN A 714 0.99 -19.98 -21.24
CA GLN A 714 0.97 -19.11 -20.05
C GLN A 714 -0.44 -18.56 -19.78
N ILE A 715 -1.13 -18.06 -20.82
CA ILE A 715 -2.50 -17.55 -20.69
C ILE A 715 -3.42 -18.68 -20.23
N LYS A 716 -3.34 -19.88 -20.85
CA LYS A 716 -4.16 -21.04 -20.46
C LYS A 716 -4.00 -21.43 -19.00
N ALA A 717 -2.80 -21.30 -18.44
CA ALA A 717 -2.53 -21.59 -17.03
C ALA A 717 -3.05 -20.52 -16.05
N SER A 718 -3.41 -19.32 -16.54
CA SER A 718 -3.83 -18.21 -15.68
C SER A 718 -5.27 -18.33 -15.18
N ALA A 719 -5.53 -17.87 -13.95
CA ALA A 719 -6.89 -17.76 -13.42
C ALA A 719 -7.76 -16.80 -14.24
N ILE A 720 -7.18 -15.73 -14.80
CA ILE A 720 -7.90 -14.79 -15.66
C ILE A 720 -8.44 -15.49 -16.92
N ASN A 721 -7.68 -16.42 -17.51
CA ASN A 721 -8.20 -17.20 -18.63
C ASN A 721 -9.37 -18.09 -18.22
N ARG A 722 -9.32 -18.72 -17.05
CA ARG A 722 -10.48 -19.48 -16.52
C ARG A 722 -11.71 -18.59 -16.34
N ILE A 723 -11.52 -17.33 -15.93
CA ILE A 723 -12.62 -16.36 -15.77
C ILE A 723 -13.24 -15.95 -17.12
N PHE A 724 -12.43 -15.71 -18.15
CA PHE A 724 -12.91 -15.09 -19.40
C PHE A 724 -12.94 -16.00 -20.63
N GLY A 725 -12.34 -17.18 -20.59
CA GLY A 725 -12.20 -18.05 -21.77
C GLY A 725 -11.46 -17.34 -22.92
N ILE A 726 -10.22 -16.93 -22.67
CA ILE A 726 -9.42 -16.18 -23.64
C ILE A 726 -8.92 -17.11 -24.76
N VAL A 727 -8.37 -18.28 -24.39
CA VAL A 727 -7.73 -19.25 -25.31
C VAL A 727 -8.15 -20.69 -25.03
#